data_AF-A0A7C9INS6-F1
#
_entry.id   AF-A0A7C9INS6-F1
#
_cell.length_a   1.000
_cell.length_b   1.000
_cell.length_c   1.000
_cell.angle_alpha   90.00
_cell.angle_beta   90.00
_cell.angle_gamma   90.00
#
_symmetry.space_group_name_H-M   'P 1'
#
loop_
_entity.id
_entity.type
_entity.pdbx_description
1 polymer ?
#
loop_
_entity_poly.entity_id
_entity_poly.type
_entity_poly.pdbx_seq_one_letter_code
_entity_poly.pdbx_strand_id
1 'polypeptide(L)'
;MSRALRVVHFSRTPLAGMPVRLVRALTRHAGIEARLVDASRFGLFGQDVVFDETPELAQALAEAADIIHLHNYLGLGSTAFAPIDFAALARRGAAVVRQFHSTPELVAGTMGIPVAELLADPLPALVIAQYPERLYPNALVVPNFVPEDEADYQPGDGPPTVDVFFSHTKATGAFEDRWNTKGAPETLALLADLAQKHTLARDCVCGLPLAQALARKRRARLVIDDLASGSYHLTGLEGLAMAKPTLSFLDGRCLELLAAFAGTSRCPFVNVRLEDAGAAIAALLDDPAAAAAVGWAGRDWLHAHWSAKTRVAFYVEAYERLLRDPGSVRRQPALSLDRPATRFFAAALPEAVNLARRQRHLAATGHPGPPFASGRDFLPWRTSRKSHFAAFTPPPPLAFRDAGLADLKYYQHLLAWQVLTASLPDGARVLEIGGGVARLGHALAARFDYTNLDPLAGCGSGPTSAPAEYPGRLVRAALGEFSSALANASFDAVFSVSALENVPDDPDGWRDLTADLARLARPGGLHLHLFDVVARPDGPWTCGFLPYLLARLGRRDELIPFHEIAADPDWHHLSQAAYERNWLPVTGVPFAAFGRAFSWNLFFTAQELPPDLPEAPGHAPAVHLARDATRSLGLPEILLRQPLPAMCLVTPSLNQAPFLAAALDSVLSQNYPALSYLVLDGGSSDGSQRLIRRVSHHLSAWRSRPDAGHYPAVAEGFAAPAAAPATLLGWLNADDLLHPQALFKIADAFLAAPDTRWLTGRPTAYDAAGQVTWVRPDLPRWTPEIFYGGDFRAFIQQESTFFSRELWQAAGAAFDPDFPLAGDFDLWLRFFKHTPLVTIDRLLGGYRQHGSNRAILCRDQYLREVHQSLTRHRPFFCPSKES
;
A
#
# COMPACT_ATOMS: atom_id res chain seq x y z
N MET A 1 53.64 -8.52 13.03
CA MET A 1 52.82 -8.31 11.81
C MET A 1 51.51 -9.04 12.04
N SER A 2 50.40 -8.32 12.27
CA SER A 2 49.09 -8.97 12.42
C SER A 2 48.70 -9.55 11.06
N ARG A 3 48.43 -10.86 11.01
CA ARG A 3 47.97 -11.56 9.81
C ARG A 3 46.69 -10.90 9.29
N ALA A 4 46.53 -10.77 7.97
CA ALA A 4 45.31 -10.24 7.36
C ALA A 4 44.10 -11.12 7.71
N LEU A 5 42.94 -10.49 7.93
CA LEU A 5 41.68 -11.16 8.23
C LEU A 5 41.21 -11.95 6.99
N ARG A 6 40.87 -13.23 7.16
CA ARG A 6 40.33 -14.09 6.09
C ARG A 6 38.81 -14.20 6.20
N VAL A 7 38.11 -13.80 5.15
CA VAL A 7 36.64 -13.85 5.09
C VAL A 7 36.22 -14.70 3.90
N VAL A 8 35.46 -15.77 4.15
CA VAL A 8 34.98 -16.66 3.09
C VAL A 8 33.47 -16.53 2.96
N HIS A 9 33.04 -16.08 1.80
CA HIS A 9 31.64 -15.91 1.43
C HIS A 9 31.11 -17.19 0.78
N PHE A 10 29.91 -17.62 1.15
CA PHE A 10 29.23 -18.76 0.53
C PHE A 10 27.91 -18.31 -0.06
N SER A 11 27.63 -18.70 -1.31
CA SER A 11 26.37 -18.37 -1.98
C SER A 11 25.81 -19.51 -2.82
N ARG A 12 24.49 -19.74 -2.76
CA ARG A 12 23.79 -20.69 -3.63
C ARG A 12 23.27 -20.06 -4.92
N THR A 13 23.27 -18.75 -5.01
CA THR A 13 22.78 -18.00 -6.16
C THR A 13 23.65 -16.76 -6.38
N PRO A 14 23.66 -16.16 -7.58
CA PRO A 14 24.54 -15.03 -7.82
C PRO A 14 24.12 -13.73 -7.12
N LEU A 15 22.86 -13.64 -6.64
CA LEU A 15 22.32 -12.45 -5.95
C LEU A 15 22.62 -11.14 -6.70
N ALA A 16 22.36 -11.14 -8.01
CA ALA A 16 22.66 -10.06 -8.95
C ALA A 16 24.15 -9.63 -8.99
N GLY A 17 25.06 -10.51 -8.58
CA GLY A 17 26.51 -10.28 -8.56
C GLY A 17 27.00 -9.51 -7.33
N MET A 18 26.18 -9.29 -6.31
CA MET A 18 26.63 -8.55 -5.11
C MET A 18 27.75 -9.27 -4.32
N PRO A 19 27.71 -10.60 -4.08
CA PRO A 19 28.77 -11.29 -3.33
C PRO A 19 30.16 -11.10 -3.94
N VAL A 20 30.30 -11.24 -5.26
CA VAL A 20 31.60 -11.07 -5.94
C VAL A 20 32.08 -9.62 -5.90
N ARG A 21 31.17 -8.64 -5.99
CA ARG A 21 31.51 -7.21 -5.83
C ARG A 21 32.01 -6.90 -4.43
N LEU A 22 31.36 -7.47 -3.41
CA LEU A 22 31.76 -7.29 -2.01
C LEU A 22 33.14 -7.89 -1.74
N VAL A 23 33.40 -9.12 -2.18
CA VAL A 23 34.71 -9.78 -2.03
C VAL A 23 35.82 -8.94 -2.67
N ARG A 24 35.61 -8.46 -3.90
CA ARG A 24 36.60 -7.59 -4.58
C ARG A 24 36.84 -6.30 -3.82
N ALA A 25 35.79 -5.65 -3.31
CA ALA A 25 35.92 -4.40 -2.56
C ALA A 25 36.62 -4.60 -1.20
N LEU A 26 36.38 -5.72 -0.51
CA LEU A 26 37.06 -6.07 0.75
C LEU A 26 38.56 -6.23 0.51
N THR A 27 38.94 -6.98 -0.52
CA THR A 27 40.35 -7.17 -0.90
C THR A 27 41.01 -5.86 -1.33
N ARG A 28 40.33 -5.06 -2.16
CA ARG A 28 40.91 -3.85 -2.75
C ARG A 28 40.99 -2.66 -1.78
N HIS A 29 40.00 -2.49 -0.91
CA HIS A 29 39.85 -1.27 -0.12
C HIS A 29 39.98 -1.47 1.39
N ALA A 30 39.89 -2.70 1.90
CA ALA A 30 39.95 -2.98 3.34
C ALA A 30 41.14 -3.87 3.77
N GLY A 31 41.96 -4.34 2.84
CA GLY A 31 43.10 -5.21 3.16
C GLY A 31 42.70 -6.57 3.75
N ILE A 32 41.46 -7.00 3.48
CA ILE A 32 40.89 -8.28 3.94
C ILE A 32 41.12 -9.33 2.84
N GLU A 33 41.61 -10.51 3.22
CA GLU A 33 41.73 -11.64 2.31
C GLU A 33 40.34 -12.29 2.14
N ALA A 34 39.55 -11.76 1.21
CA ALA A 34 38.19 -12.23 0.96
C ALA A 34 38.13 -13.21 -0.23
N ARG A 35 37.35 -14.29 -0.10
CA ARG A 35 37.07 -15.27 -1.16
C ARG A 35 35.57 -15.54 -1.29
N LEU A 36 35.10 -15.84 -2.50
CA LEU A 36 33.72 -16.27 -2.76
C LEU A 36 33.69 -17.73 -3.20
N VAL A 37 32.89 -18.53 -2.51
CA VAL A 37 32.55 -19.90 -2.88
C VAL A 37 31.09 -19.95 -3.31
N ASP A 38 30.87 -20.07 -4.62
CA ASP A 38 29.55 -20.33 -5.18
C ASP A 38 29.28 -21.84 -5.19
N ALA A 39 28.04 -22.25 -4.94
CA ALA A 39 27.66 -23.66 -4.99
C ALA A 39 27.92 -24.25 -6.38
N SER A 40 27.51 -23.54 -7.43
CA SER A 40 27.63 -23.98 -8.82
C SER A 40 27.95 -22.83 -9.78
N ARG A 41 28.19 -23.14 -11.06
CA ARG A 41 28.54 -22.15 -12.07
C ARG A 41 27.33 -21.33 -12.53
N PHE A 42 27.38 -20.00 -12.36
CA PHE A 42 26.33 -19.08 -12.82
C PHE A 42 26.87 -18.28 -14.02
N GLY A 43 26.58 -18.70 -15.25
CA GLY A 43 27.15 -18.13 -16.50
C GLY A 43 26.88 -16.64 -16.77
N LEU A 44 26.26 -15.91 -15.84
CA LEU A 44 25.91 -14.50 -15.96
C LEU A 44 26.85 -13.55 -15.19
N PHE A 45 27.59 -14.04 -14.20
CA PHE A 45 28.41 -13.20 -13.31
C PHE A 45 29.82 -13.78 -13.16
N GLY A 46 30.78 -12.95 -12.78
CA GLY A 46 32.13 -13.43 -12.44
C GLY A 46 32.10 -14.29 -11.18
N GLN A 47 32.92 -15.35 -11.16
CA GLN A 47 33.03 -16.29 -10.04
C GLN A 47 34.50 -16.40 -9.59
N ASP A 48 34.69 -16.83 -8.34
CA ASP A 48 36.01 -17.05 -7.73
C ASP A 48 36.26 -18.56 -7.55
N VAL A 49 35.61 -19.19 -6.58
CA VAL A 49 35.63 -20.64 -6.37
C VAL A 49 34.25 -21.21 -6.65
N VAL A 50 34.18 -22.30 -7.42
CA VAL A 50 32.95 -23.05 -7.67
C VAL A 50 33.05 -24.38 -6.92
N PHE A 51 32.16 -24.60 -5.95
CA PHE A 51 32.20 -25.75 -5.07
C PHE A 51 32.08 -27.07 -5.83
N ASP A 52 31.12 -27.17 -6.75
CA ASP A 52 30.92 -28.38 -7.58
C ASP A 52 32.16 -28.76 -8.43
N GLU A 53 33.06 -27.80 -8.68
CA GLU A 53 34.27 -28.01 -9.49
C GLU A 53 35.52 -28.26 -8.63
N THR A 54 35.60 -27.65 -7.45
CA THR A 54 36.79 -27.67 -6.59
C THR A 54 36.42 -27.74 -5.09
N PRO A 55 35.72 -28.80 -4.65
CA PRO A 55 35.19 -28.89 -3.29
C PRO A 55 36.30 -28.95 -2.23
N GLU A 56 37.48 -29.48 -2.55
CA GLU A 56 38.63 -29.56 -1.64
C GLU A 56 39.21 -28.17 -1.35
N LEU A 57 39.28 -27.30 -2.36
CA LEU A 57 39.72 -25.92 -2.19
C LEU A 57 38.72 -25.14 -1.33
N ALA A 58 37.42 -25.32 -1.60
CA ALA A 58 36.37 -24.69 -0.81
C ALA A 58 36.42 -25.14 0.66
N GLN A 59 36.62 -26.43 0.92
CA GLN A 59 36.81 -26.97 2.27
C GLN A 59 38.03 -26.35 2.97
N ALA A 60 39.18 -26.31 2.30
CA ALA A 60 40.39 -25.71 2.85
C ALA A 60 40.23 -24.22 3.17
N LEU A 61 39.51 -23.48 2.32
CA LEU A 61 39.16 -22.07 2.56
C LEU A 61 38.23 -21.94 3.77
N ALA A 62 37.20 -22.79 3.88
CA ALA A 62 36.27 -22.77 5.01
C ALA A 62 36.96 -23.04 6.34
N GLU A 63 37.88 -24.02 6.40
CA GLU A 63 38.65 -24.36 7.59
C GLU A 63 39.66 -23.27 7.98
N ALA A 64 40.14 -22.52 7.01
CA ALA A 64 41.02 -21.38 7.22
C ALA A 64 40.25 -20.09 7.58
N ALA A 65 38.95 -19.99 7.37
CA ALA A 65 38.23 -18.72 7.53
C ALA A 65 38.28 -18.20 8.98
N ASP A 66 38.59 -16.90 9.14
CA ASP A 66 38.35 -16.21 10.42
C ASP A 66 36.86 -15.84 10.54
N ILE A 67 36.24 -15.48 9.40
CA ILE A 67 34.80 -15.23 9.27
C ILE A 67 34.22 -16.02 8.11
N ILE A 68 33.08 -16.68 8.35
CA ILE A 68 32.23 -17.31 7.35
C ILE A 68 31.01 -16.42 7.11
N HIS A 69 30.84 -15.93 5.89
CA HIS A 69 29.73 -15.09 5.49
C HIS A 69 28.76 -15.88 4.60
N LEU A 70 27.60 -16.22 5.15
CA LEU A 70 26.55 -17.00 4.47
C LEU A 70 25.57 -16.07 3.76
N HIS A 71 25.36 -16.25 2.46
CA HIS A 71 24.42 -15.41 1.71
C HIS A 71 23.03 -16.03 1.58
N ASN A 72 22.02 -15.25 1.97
CA ASN A 72 20.58 -15.41 1.75
C ASN A 72 20.01 -16.75 2.23
N TYR A 73 20.11 -17.80 1.41
CA TYR A 73 19.47 -19.11 1.60
C TYR A 73 20.30 -20.11 2.41
N LEU A 74 21.27 -19.61 3.18
CA LEU A 74 22.25 -20.41 3.91
C LEU A 74 22.21 -20.09 5.39
N GLY A 75 22.41 -21.11 6.21
CA GLY A 75 22.53 -21.04 7.67
C GLY A 75 23.46 -22.13 8.18
N LEU A 76 23.60 -22.26 9.51
CA LEU A 76 24.55 -23.22 10.11
C LEU A 76 24.26 -24.68 9.74
N GLY A 77 22.99 -25.04 9.55
CA GLY A 77 22.56 -26.38 9.16
C GLY A 77 22.53 -26.63 7.64
N SER A 78 23.03 -25.71 6.82
CA SER A 78 22.98 -25.86 5.36
C SER A 78 23.89 -26.97 4.86
N THR A 79 23.32 -27.88 4.07
CA THR A 79 24.03 -29.03 3.47
C THR A 79 24.45 -28.80 2.02
N ALA A 80 24.16 -27.62 1.44
CA ALA A 80 24.46 -27.29 0.05
C ALA A 80 25.96 -27.32 -0.31
N PHE A 81 26.83 -27.35 0.69
CA PHE A 81 28.29 -27.42 0.55
C PHE A 81 28.89 -28.63 1.28
N ALA A 82 28.11 -29.68 1.53
CA ALA A 82 28.61 -30.89 2.20
C ALA A 82 29.84 -31.44 1.45
N PRO A 83 30.96 -31.76 2.14
CA PRO A 83 31.06 -32.05 3.57
C PRO A 83 31.34 -30.85 4.51
N ILE A 84 31.33 -29.60 4.04
CA ILE A 84 31.53 -28.43 4.90
C ILE A 84 30.39 -28.34 5.92
N ASP A 85 30.71 -28.50 7.21
CA ASP A 85 29.78 -28.30 8.34
C ASP A 85 30.03 -26.94 8.99
N PHE A 86 29.21 -25.94 8.64
CA PHE A 86 29.31 -24.58 9.16
C PHE A 86 29.11 -24.51 10.68
N ALA A 87 28.27 -25.38 11.26
CA ALA A 87 28.07 -25.43 12.70
C ALA A 87 29.32 -25.98 13.42
N ALA A 88 30.00 -26.97 12.85
CA ALA A 88 31.26 -27.47 13.37
C ALA A 88 32.38 -26.42 13.29
N LEU A 89 32.47 -25.68 12.16
CA LEU A 89 33.42 -24.59 12.01
C LEU A 89 33.17 -23.47 13.03
N ALA A 90 31.90 -23.10 13.26
CA ALA A 90 31.53 -22.14 14.31
C ALA A 90 31.98 -22.60 15.70
N ARG A 91 31.76 -23.87 16.05
CA ARG A 91 32.22 -24.46 17.33
C ARG A 91 33.74 -24.48 17.47
N ARG A 92 34.49 -24.51 16.35
CA ARG A 92 35.96 -24.46 16.32
C ARG A 92 36.52 -23.05 16.32
N GLY A 93 35.65 -22.02 16.39
CA GLY A 93 36.04 -20.63 16.59
C GLY A 93 35.90 -19.72 15.36
N ALA A 94 35.41 -20.22 14.22
CA ALA A 94 35.10 -19.34 13.08
C ALA A 94 33.87 -18.49 13.40
N ALA A 95 33.94 -17.18 13.19
CA ALA A 95 32.77 -16.32 13.39
C ALA A 95 31.84 -16.43 12.18
N VAL A 96 30.53 -16.59 12.39
CA VAL A 96 29.57 -16.82 11.29
C VAL A 96 28.51 -15.74 11.27
N VAL A 97 28.23 -15.21 10.08
CA VAL A 97 27.18 -14.21 9.84
C VAL A 97 26.38 -14.56 8.59
N ARG A 98 25.08 -14.29 8.60
CA ARG A 98 24.20 -14.42 7.43
C ARG A 98 23.85 -13.05 6.86
N GLN A 99 23.79 -12.88 5.54
CA GLN A 99 23.28 -11.66 4.91
C GLN A 99 22.05 -11.91 4.05
N PHE A 100 20.97 -11.19 4.33
CA PHE A 100 19.72 -11.25 3.58
C PHE A 100 19.68 -10.25 2.42
N HIS A 101 19.23 -10.73 1.26
CA HIS A 101 19.06 -9.96 0.02
C HIS A 101 17.63 -10.01 -0.53
N SER A 102 16.74 -10.76 0.12
CA SER A 102 15.38 -11.05 -0.36
C SER A 102 14.38 -11.04 0.80
N THR A 103 13.08 -11.17 0.54
CA THR A 103 12.07 -11.18 1.60
C THR A 103 12.11 -12.47 2.44
N PRO A 104 11.67 -12.45 3.71
CA PRO A 104 11.63 -13.64 4.57
C PRO A 104 10.85 -14.80 3.96
N GLU A 105 9.76 -14.53 3.24
CA GLU A 105 8.91 -15.54 2.60
C GLU A 105 9.69 -16.31 1.52
N LEU A 106 10.42 -15.59 0.66
CA LEU A 106 11.23 -16.21 -0.38
C LEU A 106 12.38 -17.02 0.21
N VAL A 107 13.05 -16.46 1.22
CA VAL A 107 14.19 -17.13 1.86
C VAL A 107 13.74 -18.39 2.60
N ALA A 108 12.71 -18.28 3.45
CA ALA A 108 12.17 -19.38 4.24
C ALA A 108 11.60 -20.48 3.33
N GLY A 109 10.87 -20.11 2.28
CA GLY A 109 10.35 -21.04 1.28
C GLY A 109 11.45 -21.79 0.53
N THR A 110 12.54 -21.12 0.16
CA THR A 110 13.70 -21.76 -0.49
C THR A 110 14.48 -22.67 0.47
N MET A 111 14.51 -22.32 1.76
CA MET A 111 15.15 -23.13 2.80
C MET A 111 14.27 -24.29 3.29
N GLY A 112 12.97 -24.29 2.98
CA GLY A 112 12.01 -25.30 3.44
C GLY A 112 11.65 -25.16 4.93
N ILE A 113 11.72 -23.95 5.49
CA ILE A 113 11.42 -23.67 6.91
C ILE A 113 10.31 -22.63 7.05
N PRO A 114 9.62 -22.55 8.21
CA PRO A 114 8.69 -21.47 8.48
C PRO A 114 9.37 -20.09 8.56
N VAL A 115 8.68 -19.03 8.13
CA VAL A 115 9.17 -17.63 8.25
C VAL A 115 9.48 -17.26 9.70
N ALA A 116 8.65 -17.69 10.65
CA ALA A 116 8.87 -17.44 12.07
C ALA A 116 10.19 -18.04 12.58
N GLU A 117 10.56 -19.24 12.08
CA GLU A 117 11.82 -19.89 12.41
C GLU A 117 13.00 -19.10 11.83
N LEU A 118 12.91 -18.66 10.57
CA LEU A 118 13.94 -17.83 9.93
C LEU A 118 14.19 -16.52 10.71
N LEU A 119 13.13 -15.86 11.15
CA LEU A 119 13.19 -14.58 11.87
C LEU A 119 13.63 -14.74 13.34
N ALA A 120 13.41 -15.91 13.93
CA ALA A 120 13.83 -16.25 15.29
C ALA A 120 15.26 -16.83 15.35
N ASP A 121 15.86 -17.16 14.20
CA ASP A 121 17.21 -17.70 14.11
C ASP A 121 18.23 -16.77 14.79
N PRO A 122 18.96 -17.25 15.82
CA PRO A 122 19.90 -16.44 16.59
C PRO A 122 21.21 -16.16 15.85
N LEU A 123 21.42 -16.72 14.65
CA LEU A 123 22.61 -16.46 13.85
C LEU A 123 22.73 -14.95 13.56
N PRO A 124 23.88 -14.30 13.86
CA PRO A 124 24.14 -12.91 13.50
C PRO A 124 23.78 -12.62 12.05
N ALA A 125 23.01 -11.55 11.83
CA ALA A 125 22.43 -11.28 10.53
C ALA A 125 22.69 -9.85 10.05
N LEU A 126 23.04 -9.73 8.77
CA LEU A 126 23.05 -8.50 7.98
C LEU A 126 21.85 -8.49 7.05
N VAL A 127 21.39 -7.30 6.66
CA VAL A 127 20.33 -7.14 5.67
C VAL A 127 20.58 -5.92 4.79
N ILE A 128 20.31 -6.02 3.50
CA ILE A 128 20.55 -4.91 2.58
C ILE A 128 19.55 -3.75 2.79
N ALA A 129 20.05 -2.51 2.69
CA ALA A 129 19.32 -1.28 2.96
C ALA A 129 18.22 -0.92 1.94
N GLN A 130 18.21 -1.56 0.77
CA GLN A 130 17.33 -1.19 -0.35
C GLN A 130 15.84 -1.34 0.01
N TYR A 131 15.42 -2.55 0.36
CA TYR A 131 14.06 -2.83 0.83
C TYR A 131 13.95 -3.97 1.85
N PRO A 132 14.75 -5.06 1.81
CA PRO A 132 14.55 -6.19 2.71
C PRO A 132 14.65 -5.83 4.19
N GLU A 133 15.44 -4.81 4.54
CA GLU A 133 15.63 -4.41 5.94
C GLU A 133 14.31 -4.21 6.71
N ARG A 134 13.26 -3.72 6.06
CA ARG A 134 11.96 -3.49 6.73
C ARG A 134 11.29 -4.79 7.23
N LEU A 135 11.74 -5.93 6.72
CA LEU A 135 11.22 -7.27 7.01
C LEU A 135 12.12 -8.07 7.98
N TYR A 136 13.32 -7.57 8.25
CA TYR A 136 14.28 -8.18 9.20
C TYR A 136 14.60 -7.18 10.33
N PRO A 137 13.71 -7.05 11.33
CA PRO A 137 13.83 -6.00 12.36
C PRO A 137 15.09 -6.15 13.22
N ASN A 138 15.68 -7.33 13.34
CA ASN A 138 16.85 -7.56 14.19
C ASN A 138 18.19 -7.45 13.45
N ALA A 139 18.20 -7.61 12.12
CA ALA A 139 19.43 -7.66 11.34
C ALA A 139 20.11 -6.27 11.22
N LEU A 140 21.45 -6.27 11.22
CA LEU A 140 22.26 -5.07 10.99
C LEU A 140 22.13 -4.64 9.52
N VAL A 141 21.79 -3.37 9.28
CA VAL A 141 21.53 -2.88 7.91
C VAL A 141 22.84 -2.52 7.22
N VAL A 142 23.04 -2.96 5.97
CA VAL A 142 24.23 -2.67 5.16
C VAL A 142 23.83 -2.25 3.74
N PRO A 143 24.52 -1.31 3.08
CA PRO A 143 24.15 -0.87 1.73
C PRO A 143 24.79 -1.75 0.64
N ASN A 144 24.02 -2.12 -0.39
CA ASN A 144 24.66 -2.56 -1.64
C ASN A 144 25.36 -1.40 -2.37
N PHE A 145 26.36 -1.75 -3.18
CA PHE A 145 27.19 -0.83 -3.95
C PHE A 145 27.69 -1.49 -5.24
N VAL A 146 28.29 -0.69 -6.12
CA VAL A 146 28.92 -1.13 -7.37
C VAL A 146 30.38 -0.67 -7.38
N PRO A 147 31.31 -1.38 -8.04
CA PRO A 147 32.71 -0.95 -8.15
C PRO A 147 32.84 0.15 -9.22
N GLU A 148 32.46 1.37 -8.87
CA GLU A 148 32.34 2.51 -9.79
C GLU A 148 33.65 2.96 -10.44
N ASP A 149 34.78 2.46 -9.94
CA ASP A 149 36.13 2.74 -10.42
C ASP A 149 36.67 1.66 -11.39
N GLU A 150 35.95 0.56 -11.57
CA GLU A 150 36.27 -0.46 -12.58
C GLU A 150 35.91 0.04 -13.99
N ALA A 151 36.67 -0.42 -15.00
CA ALA A 151 36.55 0.04 -16.39
C ALA A 151 35.13 -0.12 -16.97
N ASP A 152 34.46 -1.22 -16.64
CA ASP A 152 33.11 -1.53 -17.13
C ASP A 152 32.03 -0.62 -16.56
N TYR A 153 32.30 0.13 -15.48
CA TYR A 153 31.36 1.04 -14.82
C TYR A 153 31.64 2.52 -15.18
N GLN A 154 32.68 2.79 -15.98
CA GLN A 154 32.99 4.14 -16.45
C GLN A 154 31.97 4.63 -17.50
N PRO A 155 31.83 5.95 -17.70
CA PRO A 155 31.02 6.51 -18.78
C PRO A 155 31.42 5.94 -20.15
N GLY A 156 30.49 5.99 -21.11
CA GLY A 156 30.77 5.55 -22.49
C GLY A 156 31.70 6.51 -23.23
N ASP A 157 32.56 6.00 -24.10
CA ASP A 157 33.59 6.76 -24.82
C ASP A 157 33.07 7.55 -26.04
N GLY A 158 31.75 7.61 -26.24
CA GLY A 158 31.11 8.26 -27.39
C GLY A 158 29.63 8.58 -27.15
N PRO A 159 28.96 9.24 -28.12
CA PRO A 159 27.56 9.60 -27.99
C PRO A 159 26.67 8.35 -27.82
N PRO A 160 25.56 8.44 -27.06
CA PRO A 160 24.64 7.32 -26.91
C PRO A 160 24.10 6.81 -28.26
N THR A 161 24.08 5.49 -28.45
CA THR A 161 23.51 4.85 -29.65
C THR A 161 22.11 4.30 -29.42
N VAL A 162 21.66 4.23 -28.16
CA VAL A 162 20.27 3.91 -27.79
C VAL A 162 19.79 4.96 -26.80
N ASP A 163 18.50 5.27 -26.80
CA ASP A 163 17.93 6.26 -25.92
C ASP A 163 17.74 5.68 -24.52
N VAL A 164 17.11 4.51 -24.41
CA VAL A 164 16.73 3.90 -23.13
C VAL A 164 17.29 2.50 -22.98
N PHE A 165 17.93 2.23 -21.84
CA PHE A 165 18.27 0.87 -21.41
C PHE A 165 17.41 0.44 -20.23
N PHE A 166 16.87 -0.78 -20.33
CA PHE A 166 16.13 -1.42 -19.24
C PHE A 166 16.54 -2.89 -19.11
N SER A 167 16.75 -3.35 -17.88
CA SER A 167 17.10 -4.75 -17.61
C SER A 167 16.20 -5.33 -16.53
N HIS A 168 15.56 -6.47 -16.82
CA HIS A 168 14.73 -7.19 -15.86
C HIS A 168 15.19 -8.65 -15.72
N THR A 169 14.88 -9.25 -14.57
CA THR A 169 15.27 -10.65 -14.25
C THR A 169 14.06 -11.58 -14.17
N LYS A 170 12.88 -11.05 -13.84
CA LYS A 170 11.62 -11.78 -13.80
C LYS A 170 10.63 -11.10 -14.76
N ALA A 171 9.65 -11.86 -15.25
CA ALA A 171 8.59 -11.36 -16.14
C ALA A 171 7.29 -11.02 -15.38
N THR A 172 7.33 -11.09 -14.06
CA THR A 172 6.22 -10.81 -13.14
C THR A 172 5.87 -9.32 -13.16
N GLY A 173 4.58 -9.00 -13.06
CA GLY A 173 4.06 -7.63 -13.09
C GLY A 173 4.34 -6.81 -11.83
N ALA A 174 4.35 -5.48 -11.96
CA ALA A 174 4.52 -4.50 -10.87
C ALA A 174 3.51 -4.70 -9.73
N PHE A 175 2.34 -5.24 -10.07
CA PHE A 175 1.20 -5.39 -9.18
C PHE A 175 0.94 -6.84 -8.74
N GLU A 176 1.81 -7.77 -9.13
CA GLU A 176 1.71 -9.19 -8.76
C GLU A 176 2.58 -9.50 -7.53
N ASP A 177 3.82 -9.04 -7.54
CA ASP A 177 4.73 -9.08 -6.41
C ASP A 177 5.43 -7.72 -6.35
N ARG A 178 5.36 -7.03 -5.21
CA ARG A 178 5.90 -5.67 -5.14
C ARG A 178 7.43 -5.65 -5.27
N TRP A 179 8.10 -6.67 -4.73
CA TRP A 179 9.52 -6.64 -4.43
C TRP A 179 10.38 -7.36 -5.46
N ASN A 180 9.80 -8.34 -6.16
CA ASN A 180 10.56 -9.22 -7.04
C ASN A 180 10.43 -8.92 -8.54
N THR A 181 9.73 -7.86 -8.94
CA THR A 181 9.11 -7.81 -10.28
C THR A 181 9.70 -6.76 -11.20
N LYS A 182 10.32 -5.71 -10.64
CA LYS A 182 10.77 -4.49 -11.36
C LYS A 182 9.69 -3.87 -12.26
N GLY A 183 8.43 -4.29 -12.14
CA GLY A 183 7.36 -3.95 -13.08
C GLY A 183 7.73 -4.17 -14.54
N ALA A 184 8.35 -5.30 -14.88
CA ALA A 184 8.88 -5.51 -16.21
C ALA A 184 7.81 -5.43 -17.33
N PRO A 185 6.64 -6.09 -17.23
CA PRO A 185 5.58 -5.96 -18.23
C PRO A 185 5.13 -4.51 -18.44
N GLU A 186 4.90 -3.78 -17.35
CA GLU A 186 4.37 -2.41 -17.39
C GLU A 186 5.42 -1.42 -17.90
N THR A 187 6.68 -1.61 -17.51
CA THR A 187 7.80 -0.79 -18.02
C THR A 187 8.00 -1.05 -19.52
N LEU A 188 7.92 -2.31 -19.97
CA LEU A 188 8.01 -2.64 -21.39
C LEU A 188 6.83 -2.06 -22.19
N ALA A 189 5.62 -2.08 -21.64
CA ALA A 189 4.43 -1.47 -22.24
C ALA A 189 4.56 0.06 -22.32
N LEU A 190 5.03 0.71 -21.25
CA LEU A 190 5.33 2.15 -21.23
C LEU A 190 6.32 2.52 -22.33
N LEU A 191 7.42 1.77 -22.47
CA LEU A 191 8.42 2.02 -23.50
C LEU A 191 7.88 1.75 -24.92
N ALA A 192 6.97 0.81 -25.08
CA ALA A 192 6.30 0.56 -26.36
C ALA A 192 5.35 1.71 -26.74
N ASP A 193 4.56 2.22 -25.79
CA ASP A 193 3.68 3.37 -26.00
C ASP A 193 4.47 4.64 -26.34
N LEU A 194 5.57 4.91 -25.62
CA LEU A 194 6.46 6.02 -25.94
C LEU A 194 7.07 5.89 -27.34
N ALA A 195 7.47 4.68 -27.76
CA ALA A 195 8.01 4.43 -29.09
C ALA A 195 6.99 4.62 -30.23
N GLN A 196 5.68 4.59 -29.93
CA GLN A 196 4.64 4.93 -30.90
C GLN A 196 4.48 6.46 -31.05
N LYS A 197 4.76 7.22 -29.98
CA LYS A 197 4.57 8.67 -29.92
C LYS A 197 5.83 9.45 -30.29
N HIS A 198 7.01 8.85 -30.12
CA HIS A 198 8.32 9.46 -30.35
C HIS A 198 9.26 8.48 -31.06
N THR A 199 10.26 9.00 -31.78
CA THR A 199 11.38 8.17 -32.27
C THR A 199 12.24 7.75 -31.08
N LEU A 200 12.05 6.52 -30.59
CA LEU A 200 12.69 5.99 -29.38
C LEU A 200 13.47 4.71 -29.67
N ALA A 201 14.80 4.76 -29.58
CA ALA A 201 15.66 3.57 -29.61
C ALA A 201 15.78 2.97 -28.20
N ARG A 202 15.27 1.75 -27.99
CA ARG A 202 15.29 1.06 -26.69
C ARG A 202 16.09 -0.24 -26.73
N ASP A 203 16.87 -0.51 -25.69
CA ASP A 203 17.59 -1.78 -25.47
C ASP A 203 17.12 -2.41 -24.15
N CYS A 204 16.18 -3.35 -24.27
CA CYS A 204 15.60 -4.07 -23.14
C CYS A 204 16.20 -5.47 -23.08
N VAL A 205 16.88 -5.81 -21.98
CA VAL A 205 17.64 -7.07 -21.87
C VAL A 205 17.22 -7.91 -20.65
N CYS A 206 17.26 -9.23 -20.82
CA CYS A 206 17.05 -10.22 -19.76
C CYS A 206 18.02 -11.40 -19.98
N GLY A 207 18.58 -11.97 -18.92
CA GLY A 207 19.42 -13.17 -18.99
C GLY A 207 20.78 -12.99 -19.70
N LEU A 208 21.31 -11.77 -19.79
CA LEU A 208 22.64 -11.51 -20.39
C LEU A 208 23.77 -11.56 -19.35
N PRO A 209 24.98 -12.01 -19.73
CA PRO A 209 26.16 -11.85 -18.90
C PRO A 209 26.39 -10.39 -18.51
N LEU A 210 26.80 -10.15 -17.27
CA LEU A 210 26.93 -8.81 -16.69
C LEU A 210 27.81 -7.90 -17.55
N ALA A 211 28.97 -8.36 -18.01
CA ALA A 211 29.86 -7.57 -18.85
C ALA A 211 29.17 -7.08 -20.15
N GLN A 212 28.33 -7.93 -20.77
CA GLN A 212 27.56 -7.55 -21.95
C GLN A 212 26.44 -6.56 -21.61
N ALA A 213 25.76 -6.75 -20.48
CA ALA A 213 24.74 -5.83 -19.99
C ALA A 213 25.32 -4.44 -19.68
N LEU A 214 26.50 -4.38 -19.04
CA LEU A 214 27.21 -3.13 -18.76
C LEU A 214 27.63 -2.44 -20.06
N ALA A 215 28.21 -3.18 -21.02
CA ALA A 215 28.59 -2.61 -22.32
C ALA A 215 27.40 -2.01 -23.09
N ARG A 216 26.23 -2.67 -23.06
CA ARG A 216 24.99 -2.16 -23.65
C ARG A 216 24.47 -0.93 -22.91
N LYS A 217 24.48 -0.95 -21.58
CA LYS A 217 24.08 0.18 -20.74
C LYS A 217 24.92 1.43 -20.98
N ARG A 218 26.24 1.30 -21.16
CA ARG A 218 27.14 2.42 -21.48
C ARG A 218 26.74 3.17 -22.76
N ARG A 219 26.12 2.46 -23.71
CA ARG A 219 25.64 3.01 -24.98
C ARG A 219 24.30 3.74 -24.87
N ALA A 220 23.61 3.66 -23.73
CA ALA A 220 22.32 4.27 -23.53
C ALA A 220 22.41 5.75 -23.13
N ARG A 221 21.37 6.54 -23.42
CA ARG A 221 21.25 7.91 -22.93
C ARG A 221 20.73 7.92 -21.50
N LEU A 222 19.70 7.14 -21.21
CA LEU A 222 19.11 6.98 -19.88
C LEU A 222 18.93 5.50 -19.49
N VAL A 223 18.90 5.23 -18.19
CA VAL A 223 18.78 3.89 -17.61
C VAL A 223 17.53 3.83 -16.75
N ILE A 224 16.72 2.78 -16.91
CA ILE A 224 15.59 2.48 -16.03
C ILE A 224 15.98 1.32 -15.10
N ASP A 225 15.77 1.51 -13.80
CA ASP A 225 16.00 0.47 -12.79
C ASP A 225 14.72 -0.24 -12.36
N ASP A 226 13.94 0.40 -11.48
CA ASP A 226 12.69 -0.10 -10.94
C ASP A 226 11.79 1.09 -10.62
N LEU A 227 10.65 1.15 -11.29
CA LEU A 227 9.67 2.24 -11.19
C LEU A 227 8.45 1.87 -10.30
N ALA A 228 8.42 0.64 -9.79
CA ALA A 228 7.25 0.04 -9.17
C ALA A 228 7.40 -0.14 -7.66
N SER A 229 8.50 -0.75 -7.21
CA SER A 229 8.62 -1.31 -5.85
C SER A 229 8.75 -0.28 -4.74
N GLY A 230 9.25 0.91 -5.04
CA GLY A 230 9.66 1.90 -4.03
C GLY A 230 11.09 1.68 -3.54
N SER A 231 11.94 1.02 -4.33
CA SER A 231 13.35 0.72 -4.03
C SER A 231 14.25 0.97 -5.25
N TYR A 232 15.56 1.06 -5.01
CA TYR A 232 16.61 1.02 -6.04
C TYR A 232 17.40 -0.30 -5.97
N HIS A 233 18.12 -0.63 -7.04
CA HIS A 233 18.89 -1.85 -7.21
C HIS A 233 20.25 -1.61 -7.88
N LEU A 234 21.02 -2.69 -8.04
CA LEU A 234 22.36 -2.65 -8.64
C LEU A 234 22.36 -2.07 -10.06
N THR A 235 21.33 -2.33 -10.87
CA THR A 235 21.27 -1.78 -12.23
C THR A 235 21.15 -0.25 -12.23
N GLY A 236 20.50 0.32 -11.20
CA GLY A 236 20.40 1.76 -11.01
C GLY A 236 21.73 2.37 -10.57
N LEU A 237 22.41 1.75 -9.59
CA LEU A 237 23.76 2.17 -9.18
C LEU A 237 24.77 2.08 -10.34
N GLU A 238 24.67 1.06 -11.19
CA GLU A 238 25.44 0.93 -12.43
C GLU A 238 25.17 2.09 -13.41
N GLY A 239 23.91 2.53 -13.54
CA GLY A 239 23.54 3.68 -14.37
C GLY A 239 24.13 5.00 -13.86
N LEU A 240 24.05 5.23 -12.54
CA LEU A 240 24.69 6.37 -11.89
C LEU A 240 26.21 6.36 -12.09
N ALA A 241 26.85 5.20 -11.91
CA ALA A 241 28.29 5.07 -12.16
C ALA A 241 28.62 5.44 -13.62
N MET A 242 27.82 5.06 -14.60
CA MET A 242 28.05 5.38 -16.02
C MET A 242 27.67 6.81 -16.44
N ALA A 243 27.40 7.72 -15.47
CA ALA A 243 26.93 9.08 -15.71
C ALA A 243 25.64 9.14 -16.54
N LYS A 244 24.69 8.22 -16.30
CA LYS A 244 23.40 8.19 -16.98
C LYS A 244 22.30 8.69 -16.04
N PRO A 245 21.35 9.53 -16.52
CA PRO A 245 20.08 9.72 -15.83
C PRO A 245 19.48 8.36 -15.54
N THR A 246 19.30 8.08 -14.26
CA THR A 246 18.81 6.79 -13.81
C THR A 246 17.46 6.97 -13.17
N LEU A 247 16.43 6.39 -13.79
CA LEU A 247 15.05 6.47 -13.34
C LEU A 247 14.73 5.29 -12.43
N SER A 248 14.20 5.60 -11.26
CA SER A 248 13.73 4.62 -10.28
C SER A 248 12.68 5.26 -9.38
N PHE A 249 11.79 4.48 -8.76
CA PHE A 249 10.90 4.96 -7.71
C PHE A 249 11.43 4.55 -6.34
N LEU A 250 11.82 5.52 -5.51
CA LEU A 250 12.23 5.31 -4.13
C LEU A 250 11.12 5.83 -3.20
N ASP A 251 10.60 4.95 -2.33
CA ASP A 251 9.65 5.33 -1.28
C ASP A 251 10.35 6.07 -0.13
N GLY A 252 9.57 6.66 0.78
CA GLY A 252 10.12 7.47 1.87
C GLY A 252 11.12 6.71 2.76
N ARG A 253 10.92 5.40 2.96
CA ARG A 253 11.86 4.60 3.75
C ARG A 253 13.17 4.37 3.00
N CYS A 254 13.10 4.12 1.70
CA CYS A 254 14.28 3.95 0.87
C CYS A 254 15.10 5.25 0.78
N LEU A 255 14.43 6.41 0.68
CA LEU A 255 15.07 7.73 0.73
C LEU A 255 15.75 8.00 2.07
N GLU A 256 15.10 7.69 3.20
CA GLU A 256 15.68 7.82 4.54
C GLU A 256 16.97 7.00 4.68
N LEU A 257 16.95 5.74 4.24
CA LEU A 257 18.12 4.86 4.30
C LEU A 257 19.24 5.32 3.37
N LEU A 258 18.89 5.72 2.14
CA LEU A 258 19.85 6.31 1.21
C LEU A 258 20.51 7.53 1.85
N ALA A 259 19.74 8.41 2.49
CA ALA A 259 20.28 9.60 3.14
C ALA A 259 21.16 9.26 4.34
N ALA A 260 20.74 8.32 5.18
CA ALA A 260 21.48 7.87 6.36
C ALA A 260 22.86 7.30 5.99
N PHE A 261 22.94 6.51 4.93
CA PHE A 261 24.19 5.94 4.45
C PHE A 261 25.02 6.96 3.64
N ALA A 262 24.39 7.83 2.85
CA ALA A 262 25.08 8.82 2.01
C ALA A 262 25.60 10.04 2.80
N GLY A 263 25.02 10.32 3.96
CA GLY A 263 25.26 11.55 4.72
C GLY A 263 24.65 12.80 4.07
N THR A 264 23.67 12.63 3.18
CA THR A 264 23.00 13.72 2.45
C THR A 264 21.59 13.30 2.04
N SER A 265 20.61 14.21 2.12
CA SER A 265 19.24 13.97 1.66
C SER A 265 19.07 14.13 0.15
N ARG A 266 20.11 14.55 -0.57
CA ARG A 266 20.07 14.67 -2.04
C ARG A 266 19.93 13.29 -2.66
N CYS A 267 18.82 13.04 -3.37
CA CYS A 267 18.61 11.83 -4.16
C CYS A 267 19.37 11.92 -5.49
N PRO A 268 20.19 10.92 -5.87
CA PRO A 268 20.91 10.90 -7.15
C PRO A 268 20.06 10.36 -8.31
N PHE A 269 18.94 9.71 -8.01
CA PHE A 269 18.05 9.13 -9.00
C PHE A 269 17.05 10.19 -9.50
N VAL A 270 16.62 10.04 -10.76
CA VAL A 270 15.38 10.63 -11.22
C VAL A 270 14.25 9.84 -10.55
N ASN A 271 13.87 10.27 -9.35
CA ASN A 271 12.87 9.55 -8.54
C ASN A 271 11.48 9.73 -9.16
N VAL A 272 11.01 8.72 -9.88
CA VAL A 272 9.76 8.78 -10.63
C VAL A 272 9.04 7.44 -10.59
N ARG A 273 7.72 7.50 -10.42
CA ARG A 273 6.84 6.33 -10.42
C ARG A 273 6.55 5.87 -11.84
N LEU A 274 6.22 4.59 -11.98
CA LEU A 274 5.83 3.97 -13.25
C LEU A 274 4.78 4.78 -14.03
N GLU A 275 3.75 5.26 -13.33
CA GLU A 275 2.63 6.02 -13.88
C GLU A 275 3.05 7.41 -14.40
N ASP A 276 4.11 7.98 -13.83
CA ASP A 276 4.62 9.32 -14.14
C ASP A 276 5.87 9.27 -15.06
N ALA A 277 6.44 8.08 -15.27
CA ALA A 277 7.74 7.90 -15.91
C ALA A 277 7.74 8.28 -17.40
N GLY A 278 6.61 8.14 -18.09
CA GLY A 278 6.50 8.48 -19.51
C GLY A 278 6.88 9.94 -19.81
N ALA A 279 6.30 10.87 -19.04
CA ALA A 279 6.59 12.29 -19.18
C ALA A 279 8.04 12.64 -18.80
N ALA A 280 8.59 11.96 -17.78
CA ALA A 280 9.99 12.17 -17.38
C ALA A 280 10.98 11.68 -18.44
N ILE A 281 10.71 10.52 -19.05
CA ILE A 281 11.52 9.99 -20.16
C ILE A 281 11.48 10.95 -21.34
N ALA A 282 10.29 11.38 -21.77
CA ALA A 282 10.15 12.32 -22.89
C ALA A 282 10.93 13.62 -22.65
N ALA A 283 10.78 14.25 -21.48
CA ALA A 283 11.48 15.49 -21.14
C ALA A 283 13.02 15.35 -21.16
N LEU A 284 13.56 14.21 -20.71
CA LEU A 284 15.01 13.95 -20.76
C LEU A 284 15.51 13.64 -22.18
N LEU A 285 14.64 13.16 -23.06
CA LEU A 285 15.01 12.92 -24.46
C LEU A 285 14.98 14.21 -25.28
N ASP A 286 14.04 15.09 -24.99
CA ASP A 286 13.88 16.39 -25.66
C ASP A 286 15.02 17.39 -25.33
N ASP A 287 15.65 17.26 -24.15
CA ASP A 287 16.82 18.04 -23.76
C ASP A 287 18.03 17.16 -23.40
N PRO A 288 18.84 16.76 -24.41
CA PRO A 288 20.03 15.94 -24.20
C PRO A 288 21.08 16.59 -23.30
N ALA A 289 21.16 17.92 -23.26
CA ALA A 289 22.12 18.64 -22.43
C ALA A 289 21.72 18.56 -20.95
N ALA A 290 20.43 18.78 -20.64
CA ALA A 290 19.90 18.58 -19.30
C ALA A 290 20.02 17.12 -18.86
N ALA A 291 19.75 16.16 -19.75
CA ALA A 291 19.96 14.74 -19.46
C ALA A 291 21.42 14.44 -19.13
N ALA A 292 22.38 14.94 -19.91
CA ALA A 292 23.80 14.77 -19.59
C ALA A 292 24.16 15.37 -18.22
N ALA A 293 23.67 16.57 -17.92
CA ALA A 293 23.90 17.23 -16.63
C ALA A 293 23.33 16.43 -15.45
N VAL A 294 22.14 15.86 -15.58
CA VAL A 294 21.53 14.97 -14.56
C VAL A 294 22.37 13.71 -14.37
N GLY A 295 22.84 13.10 -15.47
CA GLY A 295 23.67 11.91 -15.41
C GLY A 295 25.01 12.15 -14.71
N TRP A 296 25.70 13.24 -15.05
CA TRP A 296 26.94 13.64 -14.37
C TRP A 296 26.73 13.98 -12.90
N ALA A 297 25.66 14.72 -12.57
CA ALA A 297 25.31 15.00 -11.19
C ALA A 297 25.07 13.72 -10.37
N GLY A 298 24.44 12.70 -10.96
CA GLY A 298 24.25 11.39 -10.33
C GLY A 298 25.56 10.64 -10.11
N ARG A 299 26.49 10.68 -11.08
CA ARG A 299 27.83 10.10 -10.94
C ARG A 299 28.65 10.81 -9.86
N ASP A 300 28.68 12.13 -9.88
CA ASP A 300 29.43 12.94 -8.89
C ASP A 300 28.92 12.65 -7.48
N TRP A 301 27.60 12.54 -7.31
CA TRP A 301 27.01 12.13 -6.05
C TRP A 301 27.47 10.72 -5.64
N LEU A 302 27.48 9.76 -6.57
CA LEU A 302 27.89 8.39 -6.28
C LEU A 302 29.35 8.33 -5.80
N HIS A 303 30.27 9.05 -6.45
CA HIS A 303 31.67 9.12 -6.03
C HIS A 303 31.83 9.78 -4.65
N ALA A 304 31.12 10.88 -4.41
CA ALA A 304 31.23 11.65 -3.17
C ALA A 304 30.59 10.93 -1.97
N HIS A 305 29.47 10.23 -2.16
CA HIS A 305 28.63 9.76 -1.07
C HIS A 305 28.41 8.25 -1.03
N TRP A 306 28.67 7.52 -2.13
CA TRP A 306 28.30 6.11 -2.28
C TRP A 306 29.38 5.23 -2.93
N SER A 307 30.64 5.66 -2.91
CA SER A 307 31.76 4.90 -3.48
C SER A 307 31.93 3.53 -2.83
N ALA A 308 32.34 2.50 -3.60
CA ALA A 308 32.60 1.16 -3.08
C ALA A 308 33.54 1.19 -1.87
N LYS A 309 34.57 2.06 -1.91
CA LYS A 309 35.50 2.29 -0.80
C LYS A 309 34.82 2.73 0.50
N THR A 310 33.82 3.61 0.44
CA THR A 310 33.10 4.07 1.64
C THR A 310 32.02 3.07 2.08
N ARG A 311 31.36 2.41 1.13
CA ARG A 311 30.28 1.46 1.44
C ARG A 311 30.79 0.16 2.03
N VAL A 312 31.96 -0.32 1.61
CA VAL A 312 32.57 -1.54 2.17
C VAL A 312 32.94 -1.38 3.65
N ALA A 313 33.20 -0.15 4.12
CA ALA A 313 33.50 0.11 5.53
C ALA A 313 32.38 -0.34 6.49
N PHE A 314 31.11 -0.30 6.07
CA PHE A 314 29.99 -0.80 6.87
C PHE A 314 30.03 -2.33 7.05
N TYR A 315 30.56 -3.06 6.07
CA TYR A 315 30.79 -4.50 6.18
C TYR A 315 32.00 -4.79 7.08
N VAL A 316 33.07 -4.00 6.98
CA VAL A 316 34.22 -4.10 7.88
C VAL A 316 33.80 -3.87 9.33
N GLU A 317 33.01 -2.83 9.59
CA GLU A 317 32.46 -2.57 10.93
C GLU A 317 31.60 -3.73 11.43
N ALA A 318 30.78 -4.33 10.56
CA ALA A 318 29.99 -5.51 10.90
C ALA A 318 30.87 -6.70 11.29
N TYR A 319 31.99 -6.91 10.60
CA TYR A 319 32.97 -7.95 10.91
C TYR A 319 33.71 -7.69 12.22
N GLU A 320 34.09 -6.44 12.48
CA GLU A 320 34.71 -6.06 13.75
C GLU A 320 33.77 -6.26 14.94
N ARG A 321 32.48 -5.93 14.77
CA ARG A 321 31.42 -6.23 15.74
C ARG A 321 31.29 -7.73 15.97
N LEU A 322 31.21 -8.50 14.89
CA LEU A 322 31.08 -9.96 14.93
C LEU A 322 32.23 -10.63 15.70
N LEU A 323 33.48 -10.22 15.43
CA LEU A 323 34.67 -10.76 16.08
C LEU A 323 34.78 -10.36 17.56
N ARG A 324 34.24 -9.19 17.94
CA ARG A 324 34.24 -8.70 19.32
C ARG A 324 33.16 -9.36 20.16
N ASP A 325 31.94 -9.34 19.66
CA ASP A 325 30.75 -9.91 20.30
C ASP A 325 29.70 -10.18 19.21
N PRO A 326 29.43 -11.45 18.88
CA PRO A 326 28.39 -11.81 17.90
C PRO A 326 27.01 -11.19 18.20
N GLY A 327 26.65 -11.01 19.48
CA GLY A 327 25.39 -10.39 19.90
C GLY A 327 25.32 -8.87 19.64
N SER A 328 26.44 -8.25 19.26
CA SER A 328 26.51 -6.84 18.87
C SER A 328 26.17 -6.60 17.39
N VAL A 329 26.10 -7.65 16.58
CA VAL A 329 25.63 -7.61 15.18
C VAL A 329 24.11 -7.59 15.17
N ARG A 330 23.57 -6.42 15.49
CA ARG A 330 22.13 -6.13 15.54
C ARG A 330 21.84 -4.77 14.92
N ARG A 331 20.58 -4.56 14.53
CA ARG A 331 20.10 -3.31 13.93
C ARG A 331 20.64 -2.04 14.61
N GLN A 332 21.05 -1.08 13.80
CA GLN A 332 21.52 0.22 14.26
C GLN A 332 20.40 0.98 14.99
N PRO A 333 20.66 1.60 16.15
CA PRO A 333 19.63 2.34 16.90
C PRO A 333 18.93 3.43 16.09
N ALA A 334 19.70 4.15 15.24
CA ALA A 334 19.16 5.18 14.35
C ALA A 334 18.20 4.64 13.27
N LEU A 335 18.24 3.33 13.00
CA LEU A 335 17.41 2.65 12.00
C LEU A 335 16.39 1.71 12.64
N SER A 336 16.17 1.80 13.97
CA SER A 336 15.25 0.95 14.74
C SER A 336 13.82 1.02 14.20
N LEU A 337 13.13 -0.13 14.23
CA LEU A 337 11.73 -0.27 13.84
C LEU A 337 10.83 -0.58 15.05
N ASP A 338 11.32 -0.39 16.27
CA ASP A 338 10.62 -0.83 17.49
C ASP A 338 9.43 0.07 17.84
N ARG A 339 9.48 1.34 17.41
CA ARG A 339 8.38 2.29 17.63
C ARG A 339 7.26 2.02 16.62
N PRO A 340 5.98 1.95 17.07
CA PRO A 340 4.84 1.75 16.17
C PRO A 340 4.84 2.72 14.99
N ALA A 341 5.16 4.00 15.26
CA ALA A 341 5.26 5.02 14.23
C ALA A 341 6.29 4.66 13.15
N THR A 342 7.55 4.44 13.54
CA THR A 342 8.63 4.10 12.60
C THR A 342 8.30 2.84 11.82
N ARG A 343 7.75 1.81 12.46
CA ARG A 343 7.34 0.56 11.79
C ARG A 343 6.25 0.80 10.74
N PHE A 344 5.30 1.68 11.03
CA PHE A 344 4.27 2.01 10.05
C PHE A 344 4.85 2.73 8.84
N PHE A 345 5.65 3.78 9.03
CA PHE A 345 6.27 4.51 7.90
C PHE A 345 7.19 3.60 7.07
N ALA A 346 7.92 2.68 7.72
CA ALA A 346 8.86 1.78 7.05
C ALA A 346 8.19 0.63 6.29
N ALA A 347 7.09 0.07 6.83
CA ALA A 347 6.46 -1.16 6.31
C ALA A 347 4.97 -0.99 5.95
N ALA A 348 4.13 -0.56 6.90
CA ALA A 348 2.68 -0.58 6.72
C ALA A 348 2.16 0.46 5.71
N LEU A 349 2.70 1.68 5.75
CA LEU A 349 2.34 2.73 4.80
C LEU A 349 2.72 2.36 3.37
N PRO A 350 3.99 2.03 3.06
CA PRO A 350 4.35 1.72 1.69
C PRO A 350 3.51 0.58 1.14
N GLU A 351 3.14 -0.39 1.99
CA GLU A 351 2.25 -1.48 1.61
C GLU A 351 0.82 -1.03 1.32
N ALA A 352 0.25 -0.18 2.18
CA ALA A 352 -1.08 0.40 1.92
C ALA A 352 -1.10 1.26 0.65
N VAL A 353 -0.04 2.03 0.39
CA VAL A 353 0.12 2.83 -0.84
C VAL A 353 0.23 1.92 -2.06
N ASN A 354 1.02 0.85 -1.98
CA ASN A 354 1.14 -0.13 -3.05
C ASN A 354 -0.19 -0.84 -3.33
N LEU A 355 -0.92 -1.24 -2.29
CA LEU A 355 -2.23 -1.86 -2.42
C LEU A 355 -3.23 -0.91 -3.09
N ALA A 356 -3.26 0.36 -2.70
CA ALA A 356 -4.12 1.36 -3.34
C ALA A 356 -3.72 1.63 -4.80
N ARG A 357 -2.43 1.56 -5.14
CA ARG A 357 -1.94 1.64 -6.53
C ARG A 357 -2.37 0.43 -7.34
N ARG A 358 -2.17 -0.78 -6.81
CA ARG A 358 -2.63 -2.03 -7.40
C ARG A 358 -4.12 -1.98 -7.68
N GLN A 359 -4.94 -1.56 -6.71
CA GLN A 359 -6.38 -1.42 -6.88
C GLN A 359 -6.75 -0.44 -8.00
N ARG A 360 -6.09 0.72 -8.07
CA ARG A 360 -6.30 1.69 -9.15
C ARG A 360 -5.84 1.18 -10.51
N HIS A 361 -4.69 0.50 -10.58
CA HIS A 361 -4.19 -0.09 -11.80
C HIS A 361 -5.17 -1.17 -12.32
N LEU A 362 -5.60 -2.08 -11.45
CA LEU A 362 -6.58 -3.11 -11.79
C LEU A 362 -7.91 -2.49 -12.26
N ALA A 363 -8.36 -1.43 -11.61
CA ALA A 363 -9.55 -0.68 -12.04
C ALA A 363 -9.36 0.01 -13.41
N ALA A 364 -8.16 0.46 -13.73
CA ALA A 364 -7.84 1.17 -14.97
C ALA A 364 -7.54 0.25 -16.16
N THR A 365 -6.97 -0.94 -15.94
CA THR A 365 -6.57 -1.87 -17.01
C THR A 365 -7.60 -2.95 -17.30
N GLY A 366 -8.69 -3.05 -16.53
CA GLY A 366 -9.75 -4.02 -16.75
C GLY A 366 -9.31 -5.48 -16.60
N HIS A 367 -8.12 -5.74 -16.03
CA HIS A 367 -7.58 -7.09 -15.85
C HIS A 367 -8.23 -7.81 -14.65
N PRO A 368 -8.75 -9.04 -14.82
CA PRO A 368 -9.09 -9.94 -13.72
C PRO A 368 -7.79 -10.36 -12.99
N GLY A 369 -7.75 -10.26 -11.66
CA GLY A 369 -6.57 -10.66 -10.88
C GLY A 369 -6.28 -12.18 -10.89
N PRO A 370 -5.01 -12.61 -10.65
CA PRO A 370 -4.64 -13.99 -10.35
C PRO A 370 -4.81 -14.30 -8.83
N PRO A 371 -4.64 -15.55 -8.37
CA PRO A 371 -5.57 -16.32 -7.51
C PRO A 371 -5.93 -15.70 -6.16
N PHE A 372 -7.13 -16.02 -5.69
CA PHE A 372 -7.67 -15.60 -4.39
C PHE A 372 -6.95 -16.36 -3.26
N ALA A 373 -6.01 -15.71 -2.60
CA ALA A 373 -5.25 -16.30 -1.49
C ALA A 373 -6.08 -16.43 -0.20
N SER A 374 -7.21 -15.72 -0.11
CA SER A 374 -8.12 -15.74 1.03
C SER A 374 -9.56 -15.37 0.65
N GLY A 375 -10.51 -15.69 1.53
CA GLY A 375 -11.90 -15.21 1.46
C GLY A 375 -12.05 -13.68 1.37
N ARG A 376 -11.04 -12.92 1.82
CA ARG A 376 -11.03 -11.44 1.77
C ARG A 376 -10.57 -10.87 0.42
N ASP A 377 -9.77 -11.61 -0.33
CA ASP A 377 -9.40 -11.20 -1.70
C ASP A 377 -10.58 -11.34 -2.67
N PHE A 378 -11.59 -12.12 -2.27
CA PHE A 378 -12.82 -12.36 -3.01
C PHE A 378 -13.93 -11.32 -2.74
N LEU A 379 -13.73 -10.38 -1.81
CA LEU A 379 -14.73 -9.34 -1.47
C LEU A 379 -15.29 -8.58 -2.69
N PRO A 380 -14.47 -8.17 -3.68
CA PRO A 380 -14.98 -7.49 -4.87
C PRO A 380 -15.94 -8.35 -5.70
N TRP A 381 -15.83 -9.68 -5.58
CA TRP A 381 -16.61 -10.66 -6.34
C TRP A 381 -17.83 -11.16 -5.58
N ARG A 382 -18.08 -10.68 -4.35
CA ARG A 382 -19.18 -11.13 -3.49
C ARG A 382 -20.57 -10.98 -4.12
N THR A 383 -20.78 -9.92 -4.91
CA THR A 383 -22.02 -9.71 -5.67
C THR A 383 -21.69 -9.63 -7.15
N SER A 384 -22.56 -10.12 -8.03
CA SER A 384 -22.34 -9.98 -9.47
C SER A 384 -22.29 -8.52 -9.91
N ARG A 385 -21.27 -8.16 -10.70
CA ARG A 385 -21.06 -6.84 -11.28
C ARG A 385 -20.86 -6.91 -12.79
N LYS A 386 -21.15 -5.81 -13.50
CA LYS A 386 -21.00 -5.72 -14.96
C LYS A 386 -19.52 -5.73 -15.34
N SER A 387 -18.69 -5.04 -14.56
CA SER A 387 -17.23 -5.00 -14.76
C SER A 387 -16.57 -6.38 -14.71
N HIS A 388 -17.14 -7.34 -13.96
CA HIS A 388 -16.61 -8.70 -13.88
C HIS A 388 -16.61 -9.43 -15.23
N PHE A 389 -17.49 -9.08 -16.17
CA PHE A 389 -17.51 -9.74 -17.49
C PHE A 389 -16.26 -9.47 -18.32
N ALA A 390 -15.64 -8.29 -18.17
CA ALA A 390 -14.35 -8.00 -18.81
C ALA A 390 -13.22 -8.89 -18.28
N ALA A 391 -13.47 -9.52 -17.13
CA ALA A 391 -12.53 -10.24 -16.31
C ALA A 391 -12.68 -11.77 -16.50
N PHE A 392 -13.60 -12.24 -17.34
CA PHE A 392 -13.81 -13.67 -17.60
C PHE A 392 -13.11 -14.13 -18.88
N THR A 393 -12.38 -15.26 -18.78
CA THR A 393 -11.87 -15.99 -19.94
C THR A 393 -12.76 -17.22 -20.20
N PRO A 394 -13.81 -17.14 -21.03
CA PRO A 394 -14.77 -18.22 -21.19
C PRO A 394 -14.14 -19.47 -21.83
N PRO A 395 -14.45 -20.70 -21.37
CA PRO A 395 -14.14 -21.91 -22.13
C PRO A 395 -14.98 -21.94 -23.42
N PRO A 396 -14.58 -22.72 -24.44
CA PRO A 396 -15.30 -22.78 -25.72
C PRO A 396 -16.83 -22.97 -25.63
N PRO A 397 -17.37 -23.84 -24.74
CA PRO A 397 -18.83 -24.01 -24.58
C PRO A 397 -19.56 -22.78 -24.02
N LEU A 398 -18.82 -21.84 -23.43
CA LEU A 398 -19.33 -20.60 -22.86
C LEU A 398 -18.81 -19.38 -23.62
N ALA A 399 -18.26 -19.51 -24.83
CA ALA A 399 -17.80 -18.36 -25.61
C ALA A 399 -19.01 -17.60 -26.20
N PHE A 400 -19.56 -16.64 -25.45
CA PHE A 400 -20.67 -15.78 -25.89
C PHE A 400 -20.20 -14.31 -25.95
N ARG A 401 -20.74 -13.51 -26.89
CA ARG A 401 -20.21 -12.17 -27.20
C ARG A 401 -21.04 -10.98 -26.70
N ASP A 402 -22.17 -11.22 -26.01
CA ASP A 402 -23.05 -10.14 -25.54
C ASP A 402 -23.39 -10.27 -24.04
N ALA A 403 -22.84 -9.36 -23.22
CA ALA A 403 -23.08 -9.28 -21.78
C ALA A 403 -24.48 -8.77 -21.41
N GLY A 404 -25.19 -8.07 -22.31
CA GLY A 404 -26.55 -7.56 -22.07
C GLY A 404 -27.64 -8.63 -22.14
N LEU A 405 -27.33 -9.79 -22.74
CA LEU A 405 -28.24 -10.92 -22.94
C LEU A 405 -27.91 -12.15 -22.08
N ALA A 406 -26.84 -12.06 -21.28
CA ALA A 406 -26.34 -13.11 -20.42
C ALA A 406 -27.36 -13.47 -19.32
N ASP A 407 -27.67 -14.76 -19.21
CA ASP A 407 -28.39 -15.35 -18.08
C ASP A 407 -27.56 -15.24 -16.80
N LEU A 408 -28.20 -15.15 -15.62
CA LEU A 408 -27.50 -15.13 -14.33
C LEU A 408 -26.60 -16.37 -14.16
N LYS A 409 -27.08 -17.51 -14.64
CA LYS A 409 -26.31 -18.77 -14.67
C LYS A 409 -25.06 -18.65 -15.53
N TYR A 410 -25.08 -17.85 -16.58
CA TYR A 410 -23.91 -17.66 -17.44
C TYR A 410 -22.80 -16.90 -16.69
N TYR A 411 -23.14 -15.82 -15.98
CA TYR A 411 -22.19 -15.14 -15.08
C TYR A 411 -21.59 -16.12 -14.05
N GLN A 412 -22.44 -16.91 -13.39
CA GLN A 412 -22.02 -17.84 -12.34
C GLN A 412 -21.03 -18.89 -12.87
N HIS A 413 -21.30 -19.46 -14.04
CA HIS A 413 -20.38 -20.42 -14.66
C HIS A 413 -19.06 -19.78 -15.10
N LEU A 414 -19.08 -18.54 -15.61
CA LEU A 414 -17.84 -17.84 -15.95
C LEU A 414 -16.99 -17.54 -14.71
N LEU A 415 -17.62 -17.13 -13.61
CA LEU A 415 -16.94 -16.92 -12.34
C LEU A 415 -16.36 -18.22 -11.79
N ALA A 416 -17.14 -19.30 -11.77
CA ALA A 416 -16.66 -20.62 -11.32
C ALA A 416 -15.48 -21.10 -12.17
N TRP A 417 -15.58 -21.00 -13.49
CA TRP A 417 -14.49 -21.34 -14.40
C TRP A 417 -13.23 -20.51 -14.12
N GLN A 418 -13.36 -19.18 -14.03
CA GLN A 418 -12.24 -18.28 -13.82
C GLN A 418 -11.54 -18.56 -12.47
N VAL A 419 -12.31 -18.76 -11.39
CA VAL A 419 -11.77 -19.06 -10.07
C VAL A 419 -11.03 -20.40 -10.08
N LEU A 420 -11.66 -21.46 -10.60
CA LEU A 420 -11.09 -22.81 -10.58
C LEU A 420 -9.83 -22.90 -11.45
N THR A 421 -9.85 -22.34 -12.66
CA THR A 421 -8.71 -22.41 -13.59
C THR A 421 -7.53 -21.53 -13.18
N ALA A 422 -7.79 -20.39 -12.52
CA ALA A 422 -6.73 -19.54 -12.00
C ALA A 422 -6.12 -20.08 -10.69
N SER A 423 -6.88 -20.85 -9.91
CA SER A 423 -6.48 -21.27 -8.57
C SER A 423 -6.00 -22.73 -8.48
N LEU A 424 -6.30 -23.56 -9.47
CA LEU A 424 -5.98 -24.99 -9.44
C LEU A 424 -5.13 -25.44 -10.65
N PRO A 425 -4.16 -26.33 -10.43
CA PRO A 425 -3.43 -26.97 -11.52
C PRO A 425 -4.31 -28.00 -12.27
N ASP A 426 -3.90 -28.35 -13.49
CA ASP A 426 -4.51 -29.43 -14.25
C ASP A 426 -4.42 -30.76 -13.49
N GLY A 427 -5.47 -31.56 -13.54
CA GLY A 427 -5.62 -32.82 -12.81
C GLY A 427 -6.06 -32.66 -11.36
N ALA A 428 -6.24 -31.44 -10.84
CA ALA A 428 -6.82 -31.22 -9.51
C ALA A 428 -8.22 -31.86 -9.40
N ARG A 429 -8.58 -32.33 -8.22
CA ARG A 429 -9.84 -33.01 -7.93
C ARG A 429 -10.90 -31.98 -7.57
N VAL A 430 -11.92 -31.85 -8.40
CA VAL A 430 -12.96 -30.82 -8.25
C VAL A 430 -14.31 -31.50 -8.06
N LEU A 431 -15.02 -31.10 -7.00
CA LEU A 431 -16.38 -31.52 -6.72
C LEU A 431 -17.36 -30.39 -7.03
N GLU A 432 -18.31 -30.63 -7.93
CA GLU A 432 -19.49 -29.79 -8.12
C GLU A 432 -20.68 -30.38 -7.35
N ILE A 433 -21.38 -29.55 -6.59
CA ILE A 433 -22.60 -29.91 -5.87
C ILE A 433 -23.80 -29.41 -6.65
N GLY A 434 -24.72 -30.32 -6.98
CA GLY A 434 -25.95 -30.03 -7.70
C GLY A 434 -25.74 -29.87 -9.21
N GLY A 435 -26.75 -29.28 -9.87
CA GLY A 435 -26.70 -28.93 -11.30
C GLY A 435 -26.99 -30.06 -12.28
N GLY A 436 -27.16 -31.31 -11.81
CA GLY A 436 -27.50 -32.49 -12.61
C GLY A 436 -26.48 -32.79 -13.72
N VAL A 437 -26.66 -32.22 -14.91
CA VAL A 437 -25.67 -32.23 -16.00
C VAL A 437 -25.06 -30.84 -16.10
N ALA A 438 -23.92 -30.65 -15.44
CA ALA A 438 -23.29 -29.36 -15.33
C ALA A 438 -22.93 -28.75 -16.70
N ARG A 439 -23.27 -27.47 -16.91
CA ARG A 439 -22.92 -26.73 -18.15
C ARG A 439 -21.41 -26.60 -18.35
N LEU A 440 -20.66 -26.62 -17.24
CA LEU A 440 -19.20 -26.63 -17.23
C LEU A 440 -18.58 -28.03 -17.30
N GLY A 441 -19.37 -29.09 -17.10
CA GLY A 441 -18.86 -30.44 -16.80
C GLY A 441 -17.83 -30.94 -17.82
N HIS A 442 -18.09 -30.79 -19.11
CA HIS A 442 -17.14 -31.20 -20.16
C HIS A 442 -15.85 -30.37 -20.16
N ALA A 443 -15.95 -29.07 -19.94
CA ALA A 443 -14.78 -28.17 -19.88
C ALA A 443 -13.95 -28.42 -18.62
N LEU A 444 -14.60 -28.70 -17.48
CA LEU A 444 -13.94 -29.04 -16.24
C LEU A 444 -13.28 -30.41 -16.32
N ALA A 445 -13.97 -31.43 -16.81
CA ALA A 445 -13.40 -32.77 -16.95
C ALA A 445 -12.25 -32.87 -17.95
N ALA A 446 -12.20 -31.97 -18.93
CA ALA A 446 -11.05 -31.86 -19.83
C ALA A 446 -9.76 -31.40 -19.11
N ARG A 447 -9.88 -30.78 -17.93
CA ARG A 447 -8.76 -30.18 -17.19
C ARG A 447 -8.56 -30.77 -15.79
N PHE A 448 -9.60 -31.29 -15.16
CA PHE A 448 -9.65 -31.67 -13.74
C PHE A 448 -10.20 -33.09 -13.57
N ASP A 449 -9.86 -33.74 -12.45
CA ASP A 449 -10.57 -34.94 -11.99
C ASP A 449 -11.93 -34.51 -11.42
N TYR A 450 -12.90 -34.42 -12.33
CA TYR A 450 -14.20 -33.81 -12.10
C TYR A 450 -15.23 -34.82 -11.58
N THR A 451 -15.78 -34.53 -10.40
CA THR A 451 -16.89 -35.27 -9.79
C THR A 451 -18.10 -34.34 -9.59
N ASN A 452 -19.30 -34.83 -9.88
CA ASN A 452 -20.57 -34.16 -9.57
C ASN A 452 -21.33 -34.97 -8.52
N LEU A 453 -21.86 -34.27 -7.50
CA LEU A 453 -22.72 -34.83 -6.46
C LEU A 453 -24.15 -34.29 -6.68
N ASP A 454 -25.04 -35.15 -7.16
CA ASP A 454 -26.43 -34.77 -7.41
C ASP A 454 -27.36 -36.00 -7.32
N PRO A 455 -28.46 -35.95 -6.52
CA PRO A 455 -29.40 -37.06 -6.42
C PRO A 455 -30.24 -37.28 -7.68
N LEU A 456 -30.24 -36.33 -8.61
CA LEU A 456 -31.13 -36.23 -9.78
C LEU A 456 -32.60 -36.22 -9.35
N ALA A 457 -32.93 -35.39 -8.35
CA ALA A 457 -34.25 -35.31 -7.76
C ALA A 457 -35.26 -34.51 -8.62
N GLY A 458 -34.81 -33.86 -9.70
CA GLY A 458 -35.67 -33.05 -10.57
C GLY A 458 -36.05 -31.66 -10.03
N CYS A 459 -35.48 -31.25 -8.88
CA CYS A 459 -35.74 -29.95 -8.28
C CYS A 459 -35.23 -28.80 -9.17
N GLY A 460 -35.94 -27.67 -9.22
CA GLY A 460 -35.49 -26.45 -9.91
C GLY A 460 -35.22 -26.63 -11.41
N SER A 461 -36.02 -27.44 -12.11
CA SER A 461 -35.81 -27.85 -13.51
C SER A 461 -34.60 -28.75 -13.76
N GLY A 462 -34.05 -29.36 -12.71
CA GLY A 462 -32.98 -30.36 -12.80
C GLY A 462 -33.44 -31.66 -13.49
N PRO A 463 -32.50 -32.46 -14.01
CA PRO A 463 -32.81 -33.75 -14.61
C PRO A 463 -33.17 -34.80 -13.55
N THR A 464 -34.03 -35.75 -13.91
CA THR A 464 -34.37 -36.94 -13.08
C THR A 464 -33.56 -38.19 -13.44
N SER A 465 -32.77 -38.11 -14.52
CA SER A 465 -31.93 -39.19 -15.02
C SER A 465 -30.61 -38.64 -15.58
N ALA A 466 -29.56 -39.46 -15.55
CA ALA A 466 -28.26 -39.10 -16.12
C ALA A 466 -28.27 -39.34 -17.65
N PRO A 467 -27.55 -38.52 -18.43
CA PRO A 467 -27.28 -38.81 -19.83
C PRO A 467 -26.45 -40.09 -19.99
N ALA A 468 -26.50 -40.70 -21.19
CA ALA A 468 -25.75 -41.93 -21.49
C ALA A 468 -24.23 -41.76 -21.35
N GLU A 469 -23.72 -40.56 -21.61
CA GLU A 469 -22.33 -40.18 -21.43
C GLU A 469 -22.28 -38.98 -20.47
N TYR A 470 -21.58 -39.14 -19.34
CA TYR A 470 -21.43 -38.11 -18.32
C TYR A 470 -19.99 -37.59 -18.35
N PRO A 471 -19.75 -36.26 -18.32
CA PRO A 471 -18.42 -35.70 -18.56
C PRO A 471 -17.36 -36.08 -17.52
N GLY A 472 -17.74 -36.59 -16.36
CA GLY A 472 -16.82 -37.08 -15.32
C GLY A 472 -17.48 -38.14 -14.45
N ARG A 473 -17.25 -38.09 -13.13
CA ARG A 473 -17.89 -39.02 -12.19
C ARG A 473 -19.17 -38.42 -11.61
N LEU A 474 -20.30 -39.11 -11.74
CA LEU A 474 -21.55 -38.75 -11.05
C LEU A 474 -21.71 -39.60 -9.77
N VAL A 475 -21.94 -38.94 -8.64
CA VAL A 475 -22.32 -39.57 -7.37
C VAL A 475 -23.78 -39.21 -7.09
N ARG A 476 -24.66 -40.22 -7.09
CA ARG A 476 -26.09 -40.07 -6.85
C ARG A 476 -26.40 -40.06 -5.35
N ALA A 477 -26.17 -38.92 -4.72
CA ALA A 477 -26.49 -38.67 -3.32
C ALA A 477 -26.73 -37.17 -3.12
N ALA A 478 -27.39 -36.80 -2.02
CA ALA A 478 -27.50 -35.41 -1.61
C ALA A 478 -26.33 -35.01 -0.70
N LEU A 479 -25.97 -33.73 -0.72
CA LEU A 479 -25.10 -33.15 0.31
C LEU A 479 -25.79 -33.31 1.68
N GLY A 480 -25.03 -33.66 2.71
CA GLY A 480 -25.54 -33.94 4.06
C GLY A 480 -25.86 -35.42 4.31
N GLU A 481 -25.88 -36.27 3.28
CA GLU A 481 -26.09 -37.73 3.46
C GLU A 481 -24.80 -38.48 3.79
N PHE A 482 -23.65 -37.79 3.81
CA PHE A 482 -22.34 -38.38 4.10
C PHE A 482 -22.01 -39.60 3.23
N SER A 483 -22.31 -39.49 1.93
CA SER A 483 -22.12 -40.61 0.99
C SER A 483 -20.71 -41.19 1.05
N SER A 484 -20.63 -42.50 1.32
CA SER A 484 -19.38 -43.25 1.37
C SER A 484 -18.67 -43.36 0.01
N ALA A 485 -19.35 -43.00 -1.07
CA ALA A 485 -18.77 -42.90 -2.41
C ALA A 485 -17.78 -41.71 -2.55
N LEU A 486 -17.86 -40.73 -1.64
CA LEU A 486 -16.98 -39.56 -1.56
C LEU A 486 -16.04 -39.70 -0.35
N ALA A 487 -14.74 -39.74 -0.64
CA ALA A 487 -13.72 -39.81 0.40
C ALA A 487 -13.58 -38.46 1.13
N ASN A 488 -13.28 -38.53 2.43
CA ASN A 488 -12.97 -37.34 3.23
C ASN A 488 -11.65 -36.72 2.76
N ALA A 489 -11.53 -35.41 2.89
CA ALA A 489 -10.35 -34.59 2.62
C ALA A 489 -9.73 -34.88 1.26
N SER A 490 -10.57 -35.07 0.23
CA SER A 490 -10.14 -35.68 -1.03
C SER A 490 -10.25 -34.76 -2.25
N PHE A 491 -10.88 -33.60 -2.11
CA PHE A 491 -11.05 -32.62 -3.18
C PHE A 491 -10.19 -31.37 -2.96
N ASP A 492 -9.56 -30.91 -4.04
CA ASP A 492 -8.83 -29.63 -4.13
C ASP A 492 -9.78 -28.44 -4.15
N ALA A 493 -10.99 -28.62 -4.70
CA ALA A 493 -12.05 -27.64 -4.60
C ALA A 493 -13.44 -28.30 -4.54
N VAL A 494 -14.32 -27.67 -3.77
CA VAL A 494 -15.75 -27.98 -3.68
C VAL A 494 -16.50 -26.72 -4.08
N PHE A 495 -17.34 -26.81 -5.10
CA PHE A 495 -18.10 -25.65 -5.57
C PHE A 495 -19.55 -25.99 -5.87
N SER A 496 -20.40 -24.96 -5.89
CA SER A 496 -21.80 -25.10 -6.27
C SER A 496 -22.27 -23.88 -7.05
N VAL A 497 -23.02 -24.13 -8.13
CA VAL A 497 -23.75 -23.10 -8.86
C VAL A 497 -25.24 -23.32 -8.64
N SER A 498 -25.87 -22.41 -7.91
CA SER A 498 -27.32 -22.40 -7.73
C SER A 498 -27.93 -23.69 -7.16
N ALA A 499 -27.25 -24.28 -6.18
CA ALA A 499 -27.69 -25.52 -5.53
C ALA A 499 -28.04 -25.31 -4.06
N LEU A 500 -27.17 -24.59 -3.33
CA LEU A 500 -27.27 -24.47 -1.87
C LEU A 500 -28.36 -23.52 -1.39
N GLU A 501 -28.95 -22.71 -2.27
CA GLU A 501 -30.14 -21.92 -1.96
C GLU A 501 -31.43 -22.75 -1.94
N ASN A 502 -31.41 -23.94 -2.54
CA ASN A 502 -32.58 -24.80 -2.65
C ASN A 502 -32.68 -25.83 -1.51
N VAL A 503 -31.77 -25.78 -0.53
CA VAL A 503 -31.85 -26.65 0.65
C VAL A 503 -33.03 -26.21 1.52
N PRO A 504 -33.78 -27.16 2.14
CA PRO A 504 -34.86 -26.82 3.06
C PRO A 504 -34.37 -25.94 4.21
N ASP A 505 -35.25 -25.06 4.71
CA ASP A 505 -34.98 -24.26 5.92
C ASP A 505 -35.10 -25.13 7.18
N ASP A 506 -34.14 -26.04 7.35
CA ASP A 506 -34.03 -26.98 8.46
C ASP A 506 -32.68 -26.80 9.19
N PRO A 507 -32.66 -26.16 10.37
CA PRO A 507 -31.43 -25.92 11.13
C PRO A 507 -30.64 -27.17 11.49
N ASP A 508 -31.30 -28.32 11.67
CA ASP A 508 -30.62 -29.58 11.96
C ASP A 508 -29.97 -30.13 10.69
N GLY A 509 -30.70 -30.15 9.57
CA GLY A 509 -30.15 -30.47 8.24
C GLY A 509 -28.99 -29.56 7.80
N TRP A 510 -29.01 -28.27 8.16
CA TRP A 510 -27.90 -27.35 7.86
C TRP A 510 -26.60 -27.70 8.55
N ARG A 511 -26.66 -28.35 9.72
CA ARG A 511 -25.45 -28.83 10.42
C ARG A 511 -24.81 -29.95 9.65
N ASP A 512 -25.60 -30.93 9.21
CA ASP A 512 -25.14 -32.06 8.42
C ASP A 512 -24.58 -31.61 7.07
N LEU A 513 -25.27 -30.68 6.39
CA LEU A 513 -24.78 -30.07 5.14
C LEU A 513 -23.42 -29.40 5.32
N THR A 514 -23.25 -28.65 6.41
CA THR A 514 -22.00 -27.93 6.70
C THR A 514 -20.87 -28.87 7.10
N ALA A 515 -21.17 -29.91 7.87
CA ALA A 515 -20.20 -30.95 8.24
C ALA A 515 -19.77 -31.78 7.02
N ASP A 516 -20.69 -32.06 6.10
CA ASP A 516 -20.39 -32.72 4.84
C ASP A 516 -19.52 -31.83 3.94
N LEU A 517 -19.80 -30.52 3.84
CA LEU A 517 -18.91 -29.58 3.15
C LEU A 517 -17.50 -29.58 3.76
N ALA A 518 -17.39 -29.47 5.08
CA ALA A 518 -16.12 -29.42 5.80
C ALA A 518 -15.28 -30.69 5.60
N ARG A 519 -15.91 -31.88 5.56
CA ARG A 519 -15.17 -33.13 5.41
C ARG A 519 -14.66 -33.36 3.98
N LEU A 520 -15.27 -32.77 2.95
CA LEU A 520 -15.02 -33.14 1.55
C LEU A 520 -13.72 -32.52 1.01
N ALA A 521 -13.46 -31.26 1.34
CA ALA A 521 -12.26 -30.55 0.89
C ALA A 521 -11.03 -31.00 1.69
N ARG A 522 -9.89 -31.17 1.01
CA ARG A 522 -8.62 -31.42 1.69
C ARG A 522 -8.16 -30.18 2.47
N PRO A 523 -7.23 -30.30 3.43
CA PRO A 523 -6.59 -29.13 4.04
C PRO A 523 -6.00 -28.21 2.96
N GLY A 524 -6.44 -26.95 2.94
CA GLY A 524 -6.06 -25.94 1.94
C GLY A 524 -6.90 -25.99 0.66
N GLY A 525 -7.87 -26.90 0.57
CA GLY A 525 -8.83 -26.96 -0.51
C GLY A 525 -9.79 -25.77 -0.50
N LEU A 526 -10.33 -25.45 -1.67
CA LEU A 526 -11.14 -24.26 -1.89
C LEU A 526 -12.63 -24.57 -1.84
N HIS A 527 -13.40 -23.64 -1.28
CA HIS A 527 -14.86 -23.62 -1.38
C HIS A 527 -15.30 -22.44 -2.22
N LEU A 528 -16.18 -22.68 -3.20
CA LEU A 528 -16.81 -21.63 -4.00
C LEU A 528 -18.31 -21.89 -4.17
N HIS A 529 -19.15 -21.08 -3.55
CA HIS A 529 -20.59 -21.28 -3.55
C HIS A 529 -21.30 -20.05 -4.08
N LEU A 530 -22.00 -20.21 -5.21
CA LEU A 530 -22.70 -19.14 -5.92
C LEU A 530 -24.21 -19.33 -5.74
N PHE A 531 -24.83 -18.41 -4.99
CA PHE A 531 -26.25 -18.43 -4.62
C PHE A 531 -27.06 -17.51 -5.51
N ASP A 532 -28.27 -17.91 -5.83
CA ASP A 532 -29.28 -17.01 -6.37
C ASP A 532 -29.93 -16.20 -5.24
N VAL A 533 -29.76 -14.88 -5.28
CA VAL A 533 -30.40 -13.96 -4.33
C VAL A 533 -31.33 -13.03 -5.10
N VAL A 534 -32.55 -12.84 -4.61
CA VAL A 534 -33.56 -12.04 -5.30
C VAL A 534 -33.86 -10.77 -4.53
N ALA A 535 -33.51 -9.63 -5.11
CA ALA A 535 -33.83 -8.33 -4.55
C ALA A 535 -35.31 -7.97 -4.77
N ARG A 536 -36.07 -7.73 -3.69
CA ARG A 536 -37.48 -7.31 -3.72
C ARG A 536 -37.67 -5.95 -3.03
N PRO A 537 -38.80 -5.25 -3.29
CA PRO A 537 -39.12 -3.97 -2.64
C PRO A 537 -39.11 -4.04 -1.10
N ASP A 538 -39.54 -5.16 -0.52
CA ASP A 538 -39.64 -5.34 0.94
C ASP A 538 -38.35 -5.91 1.58
N GLY A 539 -37.26 -6.03 0.81
CA GLY A 539 -35.98 -6.57 1.25
C GLY A 539 -35.43 -7.67 0.33
N PRO A 540 -34.15 -8.06 0.48
CA PRO A 540 -33.58 -9.16 -0.28
C PRO A 540 -34.14 -10.51 0.20
N TRP A 541 -34.54 -11.37 -0.74
CA TRP A 541 -34.82 -12.77 -0.49
C TRP A 541 -33.52 -13.57 -0.59
N THR A 542 -33.10 -14.15 0.53
CA THR A 542 -31.97 -15.08 0.66
C THR A 542 -32.48 -16.37 1.29
N CYS A 543 -31.97 -17.54 0.88
CA CYS A 543 -32.23 -18.78 1.61
C CYS A 543 -31.73 -18.67 3.07
N GLY A 544 -32.31 -19.43 4.00
CA GLY A 544 -31.86 -19.42 5.40
C GLY A 544 -30.44 -19.96 5.58
N PHE A 545 -30.00 -20.82 4.67
CA PHE A 545 -28.69 -21.46 4.73
C PHE A 545 -27.51 -20.50 4.50
N LEU A 546 -27.65 -19.48 3.64
CA LEU A 546 -26.56 -18.53 3.36
C LEU A 546 -26.16 -17.69 4.59
N PRO A 547 -27.09 -17.02 5.31
CA PRO A 547 -26.79 -16.35 6.58
C PRO A 547 -26.24 -17.29 7.65
N TYR A 548 -26.75 -18.53 7.70
CA TYR A 548 -26.24 -19.56 8.60
C TYR A 548 -24.77 -19.90 8.30
N LEU A 549 -24.43 -20.16 7.04
CA LEU A 549 -23.07 -20.48 6.62
C LEU A 549 -22.10 -19.31 6.88
N LEU A 550 -22.51 -18.07 6.59
CA LEU A 550 -21.72 -16.87 6.93
C LEU A 550 -21.48 -16.74 8.43
N ALA A 551 -22.48 -17.07 9.25
CA ALA A 551 -22.32 -17.10 10.70
C ALA A 551 -21.30 -18.16 11.15
N ARG A 552 -21.34 -19.36 10.55
CA ARG A 552 -20.39 -20.44 10.83
C ARG A 552 -18.95 -20.06 10.48
N LEU A 553 -18.76 -19.24 9.45
CA LEU A 553 -17.47 -18.71 9.05
C LEU A 553 -17.02 -17.50 9.88
N GLY A 554 -17.83 -17.01 10.84
CA GLY A 554 -17.54 -15.79 11.61
C GLY A 554 -17.65 -14.48 10.80
N ARG A 555 -18.39 -14.51 9.69
CA ARG A 555 -18.44 -13.48 8.63
C ARG A 555 -19.85 -12.87 8.51
N ARG A 556 -20.57 -12.66 9.63
CA ARG A 556 -21.94 -12.07 9.59
C ARG A 556 -21.95 -10.62 9.12
N ASP A 557 -20.89 -9.89 9.41
CA ASP A 557 -20.64 -8.52 8.94
C ASP A 557 -20.49 -8.42 7.41
N GLU A 558 -20.38 -9.56 6.74
CA GLU A 558 -20.33 -9.64 5.29
C GLU A 558 -21.69 -9.56 4.59
N LEU A 559 -22.79 -9.60 5.35
CA LEU A 559 -24.12 -9.31 4.80
C LEU A 559 -24.23 -7.81 4.50
N ILE A 560 -24.48 -7.49 3.24
CA ILE A 560 -24.60 -6.12 2.72
C ILE A 560 -26.09 -5.77 2.67
N PRO A 561 -26.53 -4.65 3.28
CA PRO A 561 -27.88 -4.17 3.13
C PRO A 561 -28.25 -3.96 1.66
N PHE A 562 -29.44 -4.39 1.26
CA PHE A 562 -29.87 -4.36 -0.14
C PHE A 562 -29.76 -2.98 -0.80
N HIS A 563 -30.06 -1.90 -0.08
CA HIS A 563 -29.99 -0.55 -0.62
C HIS A 563 -28.57 -0.14 -1.05
N GLU A 564 -27.53 -0.70 -0.43
CA GLU A 564 -26.13 -0.47 -0.83
C GLU A 564 -25.80 -1.20 -2.13
N ILE A 565 -26.32 -2.42 -2.31
CA ILE A 565 -26.16 -3.20 -3.55
C ILE A 565 -26.91 -2.54 -4.70
N ALA A 566 -28.14 -2.09 -4.45
CA ALA A 566 -28.97 -1.42 -5.46
C ALA A 566 -28.42 -0.04 -5.88
N ALA A 567 -27.65 0.61 -5.01
CA ALA A 567 -26.98 1.88 -5.30
C ALA A 567 -25.69 1.71 -6.12
N ASP A 568 -25.17 0.49 -6.27
CA ASP A 568 -23.97 0.21 -7.05
C ASP A 568 -24.27 0.31 -8.56
N PRO A 569 -23.74 1.30 -9.30
CA PRO A 569 -24.00 1.45 -10.73
C PRO A 569 -23.45 0.29 -11.57
N ASP A 570 -22.46 -0.43 -11.02
CA ASP A 570 -21.83 -1.59 -11.62
C ASP A 570 -22.54 -2.90 -11.26
N TRP A 571 -23.61 -2.86 -10.46
CA TRP A 571 -24.37 -4.06 -10.11
C TRP A 571 -24.91 -4.77 -11.36
N HIS A 572 -24.67 -6.08 -11.44
CA HIS A 572 -25.24 -6.96 -12.45
C HIS A 572 -26.31 -7.84 -11.82
N HIS A 573 -27.49 -7.80 -12.41
CA HIS A 573 -28.63 -8.63 -12.07
C HIS A 573 -29.27 -9.15 -13.37
N LEU A 574 -30.09 -10.19 -13.24
CA LEU A 574 -30.85 -10.77 -14.33
C LEU A 574 -31.73 -9.68 -14.97
N SER A 575 -31.62 -9.52 -16.29
CA SER A 575 -32.43 -8.57 -17.05
C SER A 575 -33.86 -9.09 -17.18
N GLN A 576 -34.83 -8.19 -17.36
CA GLN A 576 -36.22 -8.56 -17.59
C GLN A 576 -36.36 -9.52 -18.78
N ALA A 577 -35.69 -9.24 -19.89
CA ALA A 577 -35.72 -10.08 -21.08
C ALA A 577 -35.12 -11.48 -20.82
N ALA A 578 -34.02 -11.57 -20.07
CA ALA A 578 -33.43 -12.87 -19.71
C ALA A 578 -34.35 -13.65 -18.75
N TYR A 579 -35.00 -12.96 -17.81
CA TYR A 579 -35.98 -13.55 -16.90
C TYR A 579 -37.21 -14.09 -17.65
N GLU A 580 -37.83 -13.28 -18.51
CA GLU A 580 -39.02 -13.68 -19.27
C GLU A 580 -38.75 -14.89 -20.16
N ARG A 581 -37.55 -14.97 -20.73
CA ARG A 581 -37.12 -16.09 -21.57
C ARG A 581 -36.84 -17.37 -20.77
N ASN A 582 -36.14 -17.26 -19.64
CA ASN A 582 -35.51 -18.41 -19.00
C ASN A 582 -36.16 -18.81 -17.66
N TRP A 583 -36.77 -17.87 -16.93
CA TRP A 583 -37.23 -18.06 -15.55
C TRP A 583 -38.75 -17.91 -15.40
N LEU A 584 -39.41 -17.10 -16.21
CA LEU A 584 -40.87 -16.94 -16.19
C LEU A 584 -41.63 -18.27 -16.37
N PRO A 585 -41.23 -19.18 -17.30
CA PRO A 585 -41.92 -20.48 -17.44
C PRO A 585 -41.83 -21.37 -16.20
N VAL A 586 -40.80 -21.18 -15.37
CA VAL A 586 -40.54 -21.99 -14.17
C VAL A 586 -41.19 -21.36 -12.94
N THR A 587 -41.06 -20.04 -12.80
CA THR A 587 -41.52 -19.30 -11.63
C THR A 587 -43.01 -18.99 -11.68
N GLY A 588 -43.58 -18.78 -12.87
CA GLY A 588 -44.97 -18.35 -13.05
C GLY A 588 -45.27 -16.92 -12.55
N VAL A 589 -44.25 -16.15 -12.14
CA VAL A 589 -44.41 -14.83 -11.54
C VAL A 589 -43.90 -13.74 -12.50
N PRO A 590 -44.63 -12.62 -12.73
CA PRO A 590 -44.12 -11.52 -13.55
C PRO A 590 -42.84 -10.90 -12.96
N PHE A 591 -41.90 -10.46 -13.81
CA PHE A 591 -40.59 -9.92 -13.39
C PHE A 591 -40.69 -8.83 -12.31
N ALA A 592 -41.66 -7.91 -12.45
CA ALA A 592 -41.89 -6.84 -11.49
C ALA A 592 -42.28 -7.33 -10.09
N ALA A 593 -42.97 -8.47 -9.98
CA ALA A 593 -43.36 -9.08 -8.72
C ALA A 593 -42.30 -10.06 -8.19
N PHE A 594 -41.51 -10.66 -9.08
CA PHE A 594 -40.45 -11.60 -8.72
C PHE A 594 -39.27 -10.90 -8.04
N GLY A 595 -38.81 -9.78 -8.61
CA GLY A 595 -37.65 -9.03 -8.15
C GLY A 595 -36.42 -9.19 -9.05
N ARG A 596 -35.29 -8.61 -8.64
CA ARG A 596 -34.04 -8.61 -9.42
C ARG A 596 -33.10 -9.69 -8.88
N ALA A 597 -33.03 -10.82 -9.57
CA ALA A 597 -32.11 -11.90 -9.22
C ALA A 597 -30.66 -11.52 -9.53
N PHE A 598 -29.73 -11.77 -8.61
CA PHE A 598 -28.30 -11.55 -8.79
C PHE A 598 -27.52 -12.66 -8.08
N SER A 599 -26.21 -12.73 -8.37
CA SER A 599 -25.37 -13.78 -7.80
C SER A 599 -24.73 -13.28 -6.52
N TRP A 600 -24.94 -14.01 -5.42
CA TRP A 600 -24.18 -13.86 -4.18
C TRP A 600 -23.13 -14.96 -4.09
N ASN A 601 -21.87 -14.56 -3.98
CA ASN A 601 -20.74 -15.45 -4.21
C ASN A 601 -19.92 -15.55 -2.92
N LEU A 602 -19.72 -16.77 -2.45
CA LEU A 602 -18.98 -17.06 -1.25
C LEU A 602 -17.73 -17.88 -1.59
N PHE A 603 -16.58 -17.42 -1.10
CA PHE A 603 -15.29 -18.10 -1.25
C PHE A 603 -14.58 -18.19 0.11
N PHE A 604 -14.05 -19.36 0.42
CA PHE A 604 -13.28 -19.63 1.62
C PHE A 604 -12.41 -20.88 1.44
N THR A 605 -11.40 -21.07 2.29
CA THR A 605 -10.63 -22.33 2.33
C THR A 605 -11.19 -23.30 3.35
N ALA A 606 -10.90 -24.59 3.21
CA ALA A 606 -11.36 -25.63 4.15
C ALA A 606 -11.00 -25.32 5.62
N GLN A 607 -9.92 -24.59 5.88
CA GLN A 607 -9.53 -24.16 7.24
C GLN A 607 -10.48 -23.14 7.87
N GLU A 608 -11.21 -22.37 7.07
CA GLU A 608 -12.20 -21.40 7.56
C GLU A 608 -13.49 -22.09 8.05
N LEU A 609 -13.69 -23.37 7.69
CA LEU A 609 -14.84 -24.18 8.08
C LEU A 609 -14.40 -25.48 8.79
N PRO A 610 -13.83 -25.41 10.01
CA PRO A 610 -13.34 -26.59 10.69
C PRO A 610 -14.49 -27.53 11.11
N PRO A 611 -14.25 -28.86 11.11
CA PRO A 611 -15.28 -29.87 11.38
C PRO A 611 -15.91 -29.79 12.78
N ASP A 612 -15.20 -29.22 13.77
CA ASP A 612 -15.60 -29.22 15.20
C ASP A 612 -16.00 -27.83 15.75
N LEU A 613 -16.77 -27.03 15.01
CA LEU A 613 -17.27 -25.73 15.48
C LEU A 613 -18.39 -25.91 16.55
N PRO A 614 -18.27 -25.33 17.77
CA PRO A 614 -19.33 -25.38 18.78
C PRO A 614 -20.59 -24.60 18.35
N GLU A 615 -21.76 -25.01 18.87
CA GLU A 615 -23.06 -24.38 18.55
C GLU A 615 -23.07 -22.87 18.86
N ALA A 616 -23.56 -22.06 17.93
CA ALA A 616 -23.83 -20.65 18.18
C ALA A 616 -25.11 -20.51 19.04
N PRO A 617 -25.08 -19.80 20.19
CA PRO A 617 -26.27 -19.59 21.02
C PRO A 617 -27.38 -18.81 20.30
N GLY A 618 -28.63 -19.16 20.60
CA GLY A 618 -29.86 -18.61 20.01
C GLY A 618 -30.13 -17.11 20.24
N HIS A 619 -30.95 -16.55 19.35
CA HIS A 619 -31.46 -15.15 19.26
C HIS A 619 -32.18 -14.69 20.57
N ALA A 620 -32.26 -13.44 21.04
CA ALA A 620 -31.91 -12.04 20.68
C ALA A 620 -32.11 -11.17 21.99
N PRO A 621 -32.20 -9.81 22.02
CA PRO A 621 -31.56 -8.70 21.27
C PRO A 621 -30.82 -7.65 22.17
N ALA A 622 -30.03 -6.79 21.50
CA ALA A 622 -29.57 -5.43 21.90
C ALA A 622 -28.67 -5.23 23.16
N VAL A 623 -27.92 -4.11 23.15
CA VAL A 623 -26.97 -3.56 24.17
C VAL A 623 -25.53 -4.06 23.96
N HIS A 624 -24.44 -3.29 23.89
CA HIS A 624 -24.09 -1.87 23.70
C HIS A 624 -22.54 -1.84 23.68
N LEU A 625 -21.95 -0.75 23.16
CA LEU A 625 -20.60 -0.24 23.48
C LEU A 625 -19.36 -1.00 22.96
N ALA A 626 -18.68 -0.39 21.99
CA ALA A 626 -17.33 0.20 22.11
C ALA A 626 -16.75 0.33 20.68
N ARG A 627 -16.58 1.54 20.14
CA ARG A 627 -15.47 2.48 20.39
C ARG A 627 -14.09 1.90 20.08
N ASP A 628 -13.37 2.69 19.29
CA ASP A 628 -11.92 2.85 19.31
C ASP A 628 -11.12 1.81 18.49
N ALA A 629 -10.09 2.19 17.73
CA ALA A 629 -9.59 3.52 17.44
C ALA A 629 -8.60 3.42 16.27
N THR A 630 -8.73 4.41 15.38
CA THR A 630 -7.63 5.19 14.82
C THR A 630 -6.44 4.43 14.23
N ARG A 631 -6.54 4.28 12.91
CA ARG A 631 -5.41 4.44 11.98
C ARG A 631 -4.78 5.83 12.19
N SER A 632 -3.81 5.89 13.09
CA SER A 632 -2.70 6.85 13.01
C SER A 632 -1.59 6.23 12.17
N LEU A 633 -0.62 7.09 11.82
CA LEU A 633 0.60 6.86 11.05
C LEU A 633 0.24 7.00 9.55
N GLY A 634 0.87 7.80 8.70
CA GLY A 634 2.21 8.37 8.69
C GLY A 634 2.73 8.22 7.26
N LEU A 635 2.72 9.29 6.45
CA LEU A 635 3.00 9.34 5.00
C LEU A 635 4.44 9.87 4.69
N PRO A 636 5.01 9.62 3.49
CA PRO A 636 6.44 9.75 3.16
C PRO A 636 6.80 11.10 2.49
N GLU A 637 8.11 11.42 2.44
CA GLU A 637 8.70 12.60 1.77
C GLU A 637 8.33 12.73 0.28
N ILE A 638 8.00 13.96 -0.14
CA ILE A 638 7.69 14.37 -1.52
C ILE A 638 8.89 15.17 -2.06
N LEU A 639 9.49 14.71 -3.17
CA LEU A 639 10.41 15.53 -3.99
C LEU A 639 9.57 16.55 -4.77
N LEU A 640 9.68 17.82 -4.41
CA LEU A 640 8.90 18.87 -5.05
C LEU A 640 9.69 19.50 -6.19
N ARG A 641 9.04 19.57 -7.35
CA ARG A 641 9.51 20.29 -8.54
C ARG A 641 9.41 21.82 -8.41
N GLN A 642 8.87 22.31 -7.30
CA GLN A 642 8.74 23.73 -6.95
C GLN A 642 8.98 23.87 -5.44
N PRO A 643 9.60 24.96 -4.95
CA PRO A 643 9.78 25.17 -3.51
C PRO A 643 8.42 25.13 -2.80
N LEU A 644 8.35 24.46 -1.64
CA LEU A 644 7.14 24.46 -0.82
C LEU A 644 6.72 25.90 -0.53
N PRO A 645 5.41 26.20 -0.59
CA PRO A 645 4.90 27.49 -0.12
C PRO A 645 5.35 27.74 1.32
N ALA A 646 5.91 28.91 1.59
CA ALA A 646 6.16 29.30 2.96
C ALA A 646 4.82 29.34 3.72
N MET A 647 4.80 28.84 4.96
CA MET A 647 3.61 28.90 5.81
C MET A 647 3.93 29.60 7.12
N CYS A 648 3.01 30.40 7.62
CA CYS A 648 3.07 31.00 8.95
C CYS A 648 1.87 30.50 9.75
N LEU A 649 2.13 29.61 10.70
CA LEU A 649 1.10 29.09 11.60
C LEU A 649 1.26 29.75 12.97
N VAL A 650 0.16 30.23 13.55
CA VAL A 650 0.14 30.82 14.88
C VAL A 650 -0.70 29.95 15.82
N THR A 651 -0.17 29.64 17.01
CA THR A 651 -0.95 29.03 18.10
C THR A 651 -1.09 30.02 19.25
N PRO A 652 -2.28 30.61 19.44
CA PRO A 652 -2.61 31.39 20.63
C PRO A 652 -2.87 30.43 21.81
N SER A 653 -2.34 30.77 22.99
CA SER A 653 -2.50 29.92 24.19
C SER A 653 -2.76 30.76 25.44
N LEU A 654 -3.71 30.34 26.27
CA LEU A 654 -3.90 30.88 27.61
C LEU A 654 -4.52 29.80 28.51
N ASN A 655 -3.75 29.31 29.47
CA ASN A 655 -4.12 28.24 30.40
C ASN A 655 -4.64 26.97 29.71
N GLN A 656 -3.92 26.48 28.69
CA GLN A 656 -4.27 25.28 27.91
C GLN A 656 -3.28 24.12 28.08
N ALA A 657 -2.60 23.99 29.21
CA ALA A 657 -1.62 22.94 29.46
C ALA A 657 -2.13 21.51 29.22
N PRO A 658 -3.40 21.15 29.51
CA PRO A 658 -3.94 19.83 29.23
C PRO A 658 -3.93 19.45 27.74
N PHE A 659 -4.01 20.44 26.84
CA PHE A 659 -4.22 20.22 25.41
C PHE A 659 -3.05 20.69 24.53
N LEU A 660 -2.32 21.71 25.00
CA LEU A 660 -1.27 22.40 24.26
C LEU A 660 -0.16 21.45 23.81
N ALA A 661 0.21 20.45 24.62
CA ALA A 661 1.22 19.48 24.24
C ALA A 661 0.84 18.71 22.96
N ALA A 662 -0.42 18.29 22.85
CA ALA A 662 -0.93 17.57 21.68
C ALA A 662 -1.10 18.51 20.48
N ALA A 663 -1.52 19.75 20.69
CA ALA A 663 -1.59 20.75 19.62
C ALA A 663 -0.21 21.04 19.02
N LEU A 664 0.79 21.31 19.87
CA LEU A 664 2.19 21.52 19.46
C LEU A 664 2.74 20.31 18.70
N ASP A 665 2.52 19.10 19.22
CA ASP A 665 2.95 17.85 18.57
C ASP A 665 2.28 17.65 17.21
N SER A 666 0.99 17.96 17.07
CA SER A 666 0.25 17.83 15.80
C SER A 666 0.79 18.74 14.68
N VAL A 667 1.43 19.85 15.03
CA VAL A 667 2.10 20.76 14.09
C VAL A 667 3.54 20.30 13.86
N LEU A 668 4.33 20.19 14.94
CA LEU A 668 5.77 19.97 14.87
C LEU A 668 6.14 18.59 14.29
N SER A 669 5.36 17.55 14.59
CA SER A 669 5.59 16.20 14.06
C SER A 669 5.47 16.10 12.53
N GLN A 670 4.88 17.11 11.89
CA GLN A 670 4.80 17.15 10.42
C GLN A 670 6.13 17.52 9.78
N ASN A 671 7.09 18.15 10.47
CA ASN A 671 8.39 18.55 9.93
C ASN A 671 8.31 19.32 8.60
N TYR A 672 7.33 20.23 8.47
CA TYR A 672 7.17 21.04 7.26
C TYR A 672 8.34 22.04 7.14
N PRO A 673 9.19 21.97 6.11
CA PRO A 673 10.49 22.64 6.12
C PRO A 673 10.41 24.16 5.91
N ALA A 674 9.31 24.67 5.34
CA ALA A 674 9.09 26.09 5.12
C ALA A 674 8.05 26.68 6.11
N LEU A 675 7.94 26.09 7.31
CA LEU A 675 7.02 26.54 8.35
C LEU A 675 7.69 27.56 9.27
N SER A 676 7.08 28.73 9.37
CA SER A 676 7.25 29.66 10.47
C SER A 676 6.18 29.38 11.53
N TYR A 677 6.57 28.78 12.66
CA TYR A 677 5.62 28.42 13.72
C TYR A 677 5.79 29.31 14.95
N LEU A 678 4.72 30.04 15.29
CA LEU A 678 4.71 30.99 16.40
C LEU A 678 3.74 30.55 17.49
N VAL A 679 4.18 30.57 18.74
CA VAL A 679 3.31 30.31 19.90
C VAL A 679 3.21 31.57 20.75
N LEU A 680 2.02 32.15 20.83
CA LEU A 680 1.78 33.42 21.51
C LEU A 680 0.89 33.16 22.73
N ASP A 681 1.56 33.05 23.87
CA ASP A 681 0.93 32.76 25.16
C ASP A 681 0.56 34.04 25.91
N GLY A 682 -0.69 34.10 26.38
CA GLY A 682 -1.30 35.22 27.09
C GLY A 682 -0.89 35.33 28.57
N GLY A 683 0.21 34.70 28.99
CA GLY A 683 0.68 34.71 30.38
C GLY A 683 0.12 33.56 31.22
N SER A 684 0.09 32.34 30.67
CA SER A 684 -0.47 31.16 31.33
C SER A 684 0.20 30.82 32.67
N SER A 685 -0.57 30.37 33.65
CA SER A 685 -0.08 29.97 34.98
C SER A 685 -0.23 28.47 35.27
N ASP A 686 -0.71 27.68 34.30
CA ASP A 686 -1.10 26.27 34.46
C ASP A 686 -0.03 25.25 34.02
N GLY A 687 1.15 25.74 33.63
CA GLY A 687 2.25 24.92 33.11
C GLY A 687 2.43 24.98 31.59
N SER A 688 1.56 25.68 30.86
CA SER A 688 1.72 25.91 29.41
C SER A 688 3.08 26.51 29.07
N GLN A 689 3.56 27.49 29.84
CA GLN A 689 4.89 28.10 29.64
C GLN A 689 6.03 27.07 29.65
N ARG A 690 5.96 26.06 30.53
CA ARG A 690 6.97 25.00 30.62
C ARG A 690 6.94 24.11 29.37
N LEU A 691 5.76 23.82 28.83
CA LEU A 691 5.60 23.05 27.59
C LEU A 691 6.17 23.82 26.40
N ILE A 692 5.85 25.11 26.28
CA ILE A 692 6.36 25.98 25.20
C ILE A 692 7.89 26.06 25.26
N ARG A 693 8.47 26.30 26.44
CA ARG A 693 9.94 26.35 26.60
C ARG A 693 10.63 25.06 26.16
N ARG A 694 10.04 23.88 26.44
CA ARG A 694 10.61 22.58 26.03
C ARG A 694 10.75 22.45 24.52
N VAL A 695 9.80 22.98 23.75
CA VAL A 695 9.80 22.91 22.28
C VAL A 695 10.28 24.19 21.60
N SER A 696 10.71 25.19 22.37
CA SER A 696 11.05 26.53 21.86
C SER A 696 12.10 26.54 20.74
N HIS A 697 13.01 25.58 20.73
CA HIS A 697 14.02 25.40 19.69
C HIS A 697 13.45 24.94 18.34
N HIS A 698 12.19 24.47 18.32
CA HIS A 698 11.43 24.15 17.11
C HIS A 698 10.48 25.28 16.70
N LEU A 699 10.36 26.35 17.48
CA LEU A 699 9.49 27.48 17.21
C LEU A 699 10.28 28.60 16.55
N SER A 700 9.71 29.24 15.55
CA SER A 700 10.30 30.42 14.92
C SER A 700 10.27 31.62 15.85
N ALA A 701 9.23 31.73 16.67
CA ALA A 701 9.15 32.65 17.79
C ALA A 701 8.15 32.15 18.83
N TRP A 702 8.31 32.58 20.08
CA TRP A 702 7.27 32.45 21.09
C TRP A 702 7.33 33.61 22.08
N ARG A 703 6.19 33.93 22.69
CA ARG A 703 6.10 34.85 23.82
C ARG A 703 5.19 34.29 24.89
N SER A 704 5.39 34.69 26.14
CA SER A 704 4.43 34.51 27.22
C SER A 704 4.32 35.79 28.04
N ARG A 705 3.20 36.51 27.90
CA ARG A 705 2.85 37.72 28.65
C ARG A 705 1.35 37.98 28.56
N PRO A 706 0.74 38.68 29.54
CA PRO A 706 -0.64 39.14 29.41
C PRO A 706 -0.88 39.85 28.07
N ASP A 707 -1.98 39.50 27.41
CA ASP A 707 -2.42 40.10 26.15
C ASP A 707 -3.93 40.36 26.11
N ALA A 708 -4.39 40.94 25.01
CA ALA A 708 -5.79 41.30 24.79
C ALA A 708 -6.66 40.13 24.27
N GLY A 709 -6.16 38.89 24.35
CA GLY A 709 -6.90 37.68 23.99
C GLY A 709 -6.51 37.07 22.63
N HIS A 710 -7.34 36.12 22.20
CA HIS A 710 -7.09 35.20 21.08
C HIS A 710 -6.75 35.93 19.77
N TYR A 711 -7.70 36.67 19.18
CA TYR A 711 -7.49 37.29 17.87
C TYR A 711 -6.34 38.32 17.83
N PRO A 712 -6.14 39.17 18.87
CA PRO A 712 -4.95 40.02 18.96
C PRO A 712 -3.63 39.23 18.92
N ALA A 713 -3.56 38.09 19.60
CA ALA A 713 -2.38 37.23 19.53
C ALA A 713 -2.18 36.69 18.10
N VAL A 714 -3.22 36.20 17.44
CA VAL A 714 -3.11 35.72 16.04
C VAL A 714 -2.64 36.84 15.09
N ALA A 715 -3.20 38.05 15.21
CA ALA A 715 -2.80 39.20 14.41
C ALA A 715 -1.33 39.61 14.65
N GLU A 716 -0.87 39.61 15.90
CA GLU A 716 0.54 39.85 16.25
C GLU A 716 1.45 38.81 15.56
N GLY A 717 1.06 37.53 15.58
CA GLY A 717 1.80 36.47 14.91
C GLY A 717 1.86 36.65 13.39
N PHE A 718 0.75 37.04 12.77
CA PHE A 718 0.72 37.33 11.33
C PHE A 718 1.51 38.58 10.94
N ALA A 719 1.69 39.54 11.84
CA ALA A 719 2.51 40.73 11.62
C ALA A 719 4.03 40.47 11.72
N ALA A 720 4.46 39.27 12.16
CA ALA A 720 5.86 38.96 12.33
C ALA A 720 6.66 39.08 11.01
N PRO A 721 7.85 39.72 11.01
CA PRO A 721 8.61 40.06 9.80
C PRO A 721 9.25 38.87 9.07
N ALA A 722 9.12 37.65 9.60
CA ALA A 722 9.79 36.45 9.09
C ALA A 722 9.11 35.80 7.86
N ALA A 723 8.00 36.34 7.38
CA ALA A 723 7.19 35.72 6.33
C ALA A 723 7.35 36.45 4.98
N ALA A 724 7.70 35.71 3.92
CA ALA A 724 7.71 36.21 2.55
C ALA A 724 6.31 36.70 2.11
N PRO A 725 6.19 37.59 1.12
CA PRO A 725 4.90 38.07 0.61
C PRO A 725 3.94 36.94 0.24
N ALA A 726 4.43 35.90 -0.47
CA ALA A 726 3.67 34.72 -0.87
C ALA A 726 3.46 33.66 0.23
N THR A 727 3.54 34.05 1.52
CA THR A 727 3.35 33.11 2.64
C THR A 727 1.88 32.80 2.86
N LEU A 728 1.55 31.54 3.03
CA LEU A 728 0.25 31.08 3.48
C LEU A 728 0.13 31.25 5.00
N LEU A 729 -0.97 31.81 5.45
CA LEU A 729 -1.31 32.07 6.84
C LEU A 729 -2.36 31.06 7.31
N GLY A 730 -2.23 30.66 8.57
CA GLY A 730 -3.22 29.88 9.29
C GLY A 730 -3.00 30.00 10.79
N TRP A 731 -3.96 29.59 11.59
CA TRP A 731 -3.76 29.46 13.02
C TRP A 731 -4.36 28.16 13.54
N LEU A 732 -3.91 27.72 14.72
CA LEU A 732 -4.43 26.54 15.38
C LEU A 732 -4.58 26.85 16.87
N ASN A 733 -5.80 26.77 17.39
CA ASN A 733 -6.03 27.00 18.82
C ASN A 733 -5.32 25.94 19.65
N ALA A 734 -4.84 26.31 20.84
CA ALA A 734 -4.07 25.42 21.70
C ALA A 734 -4.84 24.16 22.17
N ASP A 735 -6.16 24.13 22.02
CA ASP A 735 -7.01 22.98 22.30
C ASP A 735 -7.36 22.13 21.08
N ASP A 736 -7.06 22.56 19.86
CA ASP A 736 -7.38 21.84 18.62
C ASP A 736 -6.22 20.98 18.09
N LEU A 737 -6.47 20.26 17.00
CA LEU A 737 -5.48 19.38 16.35
C LEU A 737 -5.46 19.57 14.84
N LEU A 738 -4.24 19.58 14.27
CA LEU A 738 -4.07 19.26 12.85
C LEU A 738 -4.09 17.75 12.64
N HIS A 739 -4.67 17.32 11.53
CA HIS A 739 -4.54 15.97 11.03
C HIS A 739 -3.11 15.72 10.52
N PRO A 740 -2.66 14.44 10.50
CA PRO A 740 -1.37 14.08 9.91
C PRO A 740 -1.23 14.62 8.48
N GLN A 741 -0.09 15.26 8.22
CA GLN A 741 0.26 15.89 6.95
C GLN A 741 -0.67 17.00 6.44
N ALA A 742 -1.43 17.64 7.32
CA ALA A 742 -2.24 18.81 6.96
C ALA A 742 -1.43 19.84 6.14
N LEU A 743 -0.25 20.23 6.61
CA LEU A 743 0.58 21.28 5.98
C LEU A 743 1.02 20.89 4.56
N PHE A 744 1.36 19.62 4.31
CA PHE A 744 1.70 19.15 2.96
C PHE A 744 0.48 19.07 2.05
N LYS A 745 -0.69 18.65 2.56
CA LYS A 745 -1.94 18.63 1.77
C LYS A 745 -2.37 20.04 1.37
N ILE A 746 -2.16 21.02 2.25
CA ILE A 746 -2.40 22.44 1.95
C ILE A 746 -1.43 22.90 0.86
N ALA A 747 -0.13 22.61 1.01
CA ALA A 747 0.87 22.95 0.01
C ALA A 747 0.54 22.37 -1.37
N ASP A 748 0.18 21.09 -1.43
CA ASP A 748 -0.23 20.39 -2.65
C ASP A 748 -1.43 21.09 -3.30
N ALA A 749 -2.44 21.47 -2.52
CA ALA A 749 -3.62 22.16 -3.04
C ALA A 749 -3.29 23.55 -3.62
N PHE A 750 -2.46 24.35 -2.96
CA PHE A 750 -2.04 25.66 -3.48
C PHE A 750 -1.11 25.54 -4.70
N LEU A 751 -0.25 24.51 -4.76
CA LEU A 751 0.61 24.26 -5.92
C LEU A 751 -0.19 23.75 -7.13
N ALA A 752 -1.21 22.91 -6.91
CA ALA A 752 -2.06 22.37 -7.96
C ALA A 752 -2.99 23.43 -8.59
N ALA A 753 -3.36 24.46 -7.82
CA ALA A 753 -4.21 25.55 -8.26
C ALA A 753 -3.65 26.90 -7.80
N PRO A 754 -2.67 27.48 -8.53
CA PRO A 754 -1.96 28.70 -8.13
C PRO A 754 -2.84 29.95 -7.90
N ASP A 755 -4.03 29.99 -8.51
CA ASP A 755 -5.01 31.08 -8.31
C ASP A 755 -5.77 30.98 -6.97
N THR A 756 -5.58 29.89 -6.23
CA THR A 756 -6.19 29.70 -4.92
C THR A 756 -5.61 30.71 -3.93
N ARG A 757 -6.49 31.55 -3.35
CA ARG A 757 -6.10 32.52 -2.32
C ARG A 757 -6.49 32.11 -0.91
N TRP A 758 -7.42 31.16 -0.78
CA TRP A 758 -7.79 30.52 0.49
C TRP A 758 -8.54 29.22 0.25
N LEU A 759 -8.39 28.29 1.18
CA LEU A 759 -9.03 26.99 1.15
C LEU A 759 -9.44 26.50 2.53
N THR A 760 -10.37 25.54 2.55
CA THR A 760 -10.72 24.75 3.73
C THR A 760 -10.78 23.25 3.40
N GLY A 761 -10.50 22.44 4.40
CA GLY A 761 -10.68 20.99 4.37
C GLY A 761 -12.08 20.53 4.80
N ARG A 762 -12.23 19.21 4.89
CA ARG A 762 -13.44 18.54 5.35
C ARG A 762 -13.60 18.72 6.88
N PRO A 763 -14.78 19.18 7.36
CA PRO A 763 -14.98 19.41 8.78
C PRO A 763 -14.86 18.13 9.62
N THR A 764 -14.13 18.24 10.73
CA THR A 764 -13.83 17.13 11.64
C THR A 764 -13.91 17.60 13.09
N ALA A 765 -14.32 16.70 13.98
CA ALA A 765 -14.32 16.93 15.42
C ALA A 765 -13.54 15.84 16.16
N TYR A 766 -12.88 16.26 17.24
CA TYR A 766 -12.18 15.41 18.20
C TYR A 766 -12.88 15.44 19.55
N ASP A 767 -12.72 14.39 20.35
CA ASP A 767 -12.99 14.45 21.80
C ASP A 767 -11.81 15.02 22.59
N ALA A 768 -12.00 15.19 23.90
CA ALA A 768 -10.97 15.67 24.82
C ALA A 768 -9.68 14.85 24.81
N ALA A 769 -9.74 13.55 24.47
CA ALA A 769 -8.58 12.67 24.36
C ALA A 769 -7.86 12.80 23.00
N GLY A 770 -8.40 13.57 22.06
CA GLY A 770 -7.86 13.73 20.72
C GLY A 770 -8.26 12.60 19.76
N GLN A 771 -9.31 11.83 20.07
CA GLN A 771 -9.87 10.85 19.15
C GLN A 771 -10.90 11.50 18.22
N VAL A 772 -10.90 11.12 16.94
CA VAL A 772 -11.89 11.61 15.97
C VAL A 772 -13.26 11.05 16.33
N THR A 773 -14.21 11.92 16.64
CA THR A 773 -15.59 11.54 17.00
C THR A 773 -16.58 11.78 15.88
N TRP A 774 -16.27 12.69 14.96
CA TRP A 774 -17.14 13.05 13.87
C TRP A 774 -16.34 13.55 12.67
N VAL A 775 -16.69 13.06 11.48
CA VAL A 775 -16.23 13.58 10.20
C VAL A 775 -17.48 13.88 9.40
N ARG A 776 -17.56 15.07 8.81
CA ARG A 776 -18.71 15.42 8.00
C ARG A 776 -18.81 14.50 6.78
N PRO A 777 -19.96 13.83 6.52
CA PRO A 777 -20.09 12.89 5.40
C PRO A 777 -20.15 13.60 4.04
N ASP A 778 -20.83 14.74 3.96
CA ASP A 778 -20.90 15.62 2.79
C ASP A 778 -19.83 16.72 2.84
N LEU A 779 -19.27 17.10 1.68
CA LEU A 779 -18.49 18.34 1.57
C LEU A 779 -19.46 19.50 1.36
N PRO A 780 -19.57 20.43 2.32
CA PRO A 780 -20.45 21.57 2.16
C PRO A 780 -19.93 22.42 1.02
N ARG A 781 -20.85 22.96 0.22
CA ARG A 781 -20.53 24.10 -0.62
C ARG A 781 -20.69 25.35 0.24
N TRP A 782 -19.61 26.03 0.56
CA TRP A 782 -19.67 27.35 1.18
C TRP A 782 -19.62 28.41 0.12
N THR A 783 -20.70 29.16 -0.01
CA THR A 783 -20.77 30.31 -0.90
C THR A 783 -21.15 31.56 -0.12
N PRO A 784 -20.84 32.75 -0.64
CA PRO A 784 -21.33 34.00 -0.07
C PRO A 784 -22.84 33.94 0.20
N GLU A 785 -23.64 33.45 -0.75
CA GLU A 785 -25.10 33.42 -0.66
C GLU A 785 -25.59 32.58 0.53
N ILE A 786 -24.91 31.48 0.84
CA ILE A 786 -25.25 30.60 1.98
C ILE A 786 -24.96 31.32 3.30
N PHE A 787 -23.79 31.97 3.41
CA PHE A 787 -23.41 32.74 4.60
C PHE A 787 -24.34 33.96 4.81
N TYR A 788 -24.67 34.70 3.76
CA TYR A 788 -25.58 35.87 3.85
C TYR A 788 -27.05 35.49 4.06
N GLY A 789 -27.44 34.29 3.63
CA GLY A 789 -28.79 33.74 3.78
C GLY A 789 -29.14 33.28 5.20
N GLY A 790 -28.19 33.31 6.14
CA GLY A 790 -28.44 32.89 7.53
C GLY A 790 -28.29 31.39 7.77
N ASP A 791 -27.85 30.61 6.77
CA ASP A 791 -27.74 29.17 6.87
C ASP A 791 -26.35 28.74 7.38
N PHE A 792 -26.20 28.71 8.71
CA PHE A 792 -24.96 28.31 9.40
C PHE A 792 -24.93 26.82 9.79
N ARG A 793 -25.73 25.97 9.15
CA ARG A 793 -25.69 24.50 9.37
C ARG A 793 -24.34 23.88 8.97
N ALA A 794 -23.46 24.65 8.33
CA ALA A 794 -22.09 24.29 8.01
C ALA A 794 -21.15 25.48 8.30
N PHE A 795 -20.64 25.62 9.52
CA PHE A 795 -19.54 26.56 9.76
C PHE A 795 -18.29 26.16 8.95
N ILE A 796 -17.57 27.15 8.41
CA ILE A 796 -16.21 26.93 7.92
C ILE A 796 -15.34 26.72 9.17
N GLN A 797 -14.76 25.53 9.30
CA GLN A 797 -13.93 25.20 10.44
C GLN A 797 -12.57 25.89 10.32
N GLN A 798 -12.28 26.71 11.32
CA GLN A 798 -11.09 27.52 11.39
C GLN A 798 -9.83 26.68 11.27
N GLU A 799 -9.76 25.56 12.00
CA GLU A 799 -8.59 24.69 12.14
C GLU A 799 -8.16 24.08 10.80
N SER A 800 -9.09 24.02 9.85
CA SER A 800 -8.90 23.51 8.50
C SER A 800 -8.67 24.60 7.44
N THR A 801 -8.63 25.88 7.82
CA THR A 801 -8.64 27.01 6.88
C THR A 801 -7.30 27.72 6.78
N PHE A 802 -6.79 27.84 5.55
CA PHE A 802 -5.51 28.48 5.23
C PHE A 802 -5.67 29.46 4.07
N PHE A 803 -4.93 30.57 4.08
CA PHE A 803 -5.13 31.69 3.15
C PHE A 803 -3.84 32.44 2.86
N SER A 804 -3.75 33.11 1.72
CA SER A 804 -2.56 33.88 1.35
C SER A 804 -2.45 35.15 2.20
N ARG A 805 -1.23 35.58 2.49
CA ARG A 805 -0.95 36.85 3.16
C ARG A 805 -1.50 38.04 2.37
N GLU A 806 -1.51 37.98 1.04
CA GLU A 806 -2.12 39.02 0.21
C GLU A 806 -3.64 39.09 0.39
N LEU A 807 -4.33 37.97 0.61
CA LEU A 807 -5.76 37.98 0.94
C LEU A 807 -6.01 38.58 2.32
N TRP A 808 -5.19 38.23 3.31
CA TRP A 808 -5.22 38.85 4.64
C TRP A 808 -5.05 40.38 4.57
N GLN A 809 -4.06 40.84 3.79
CA GLN A 809 -3.81 42.27 3.55
C GLN A 809 -5.00 42.95 2.85
N ALA A 810 -5.51 42.34 1.76
CA ALA A 810 -6.65 42.87 1.02
C ALA A 810 -7.91 43.01 1.89
N ALA A 811 -8.09 42.11 2.86
CA ALA A 811 -9.19 42.14 3.81
C ALA A 811 -8.99 43.13 4.98
N GLY A 812 -7.88 43.87 5.03
CA GLY A 812 -7.60 44.90 6.04
C GLY A 812 -6.54 44.53 7.09
N ALA A 813 -5.90 43.36 6.97
CA ALA A 813 -4.82 42.90 7.84
C ALA A 813 -5.11 42.94 9.36
N ALA A 814 -6.38 42.78 9.75
CA ALA A 814 -6.82 42.82 11.13
C ALA A 814 -8.05 41.92 11.37
N PHE A 815 -8.20 41.52 12.63
CA PHE A 815 -9.48 41.10 13.18
C PHE A 815 -10.21 42.32 13.72
N ASP A 816 -11.53 42.35 13.56
CA ASP A 816 -12.36 43.45 14.04
C ASP A 816 -12.57 43.31 15.56
N PRO A 817 -12.21 44.32 16.37
CA PRO A 817 -12.31 44.25 17.83
C PRO A 817 -13.77 44.15 18.33
N ASP A 818 -14.76 44.47 17.49
CA ASP A 818 -16.18 44.30 17.84
C ASP A 818 -16.61 42.82 17.88
N PHE A 819 -15.79 41.89 17.35
CA PHE A 819 -16.09 40.46 17.28
C PHE A 819 -15.06 39.59 18.04
N PRO A 820 -14.96 39.71 19.37
CA PRO A 820 -13.99 38.98 20.19
C PRO A 820 -14.25 37.45 20.27
N LEU A 821 -15.42 36.98 19.83
CA LEU A 821 -15.77 35.56 19.71
C LEU A 821 -15.93 35.12 18.25
N ALA A 822 -16.51 35.95 17.38
CA ALA A 822 -16.83 35.61 15.98
C ALA A 822 -15.90 36.30 14.95
N GLY A 823 -14.67 36.60 15.33
CA GLY A 823 -13.71 37.30 14.47
C GLY A 823 -13.26 36.50 13.25
N ASP A 824 -13.29 35.17 13.32
CA ASP A 824 -13.05 34.27 12.19
C ASP A 824 -14.19 34.34 11.16
N PHE A 825 -15.44 34.30 11.64
CA PHE A 825 -16.63 34.43 10.82
C PHE A 825 -16.64 35.76 10.06
N ASP A 826 -16.37 36.88 10.75
CA ASP A 826 -16.21 38.19 10.12
C ASP A 826 -15.12 38.21 9.04
N LEU A 827 -13.97 37.60 9.34
CA LEU A 827 -12.86 37.49 8.40
C LEU A 827 -13.26 36.72 7.14
N TRP A 828 -13.99 35.60 7.27
CA TRP A 828 -14.48 34.84 6.11
C TRP A 828 -15.42 35.66 5.23
N LEU A 829 -16.31 36.46 5.83
CA LEU A 829 -17.18 37.37 5.06
C LEU A 829 -16.37 38.42 4.29
N ARG A 830 -15.27 38.93 4.87
CA ARG A 830 -14.35 39.82 4.17
C ARG A 830 -13.58 39.11 3.05
N PHE A 831 -13.14 37.87 3.26
CA PHE A 831 -12.46 37.09 2.20
C PHE A 831 -13.36 36.81 1.01
N PHE A 832 -14.64 36.51 1.24
CA PHE A 832 -15.63 36.34 0.18
C PHE A 832 -15.82 37.60 -0.70
N LYS A 833 -15.43 38.80 -0.25
CA LYS A 833 -15.45 40.02 -1.08
C LYS A 833 -14.38 40.02 -2.18
N HIS A 834 -13.36 39.18 -2.03
CA HIS A 834 -12.19 39.17 -2.90
C HIS A 834 -12.07 37.88 -3.74
N THR A 835 -12.54 36.74 -3.22
CA THR A 835 -12.38 35.44 -3.88
C THR A 835 -13.33 34.38 -3.31
N PRO A 836 -13.82 33.42 -4.12
CA PRO A 836 -14.53 32.25 -3.58
C PRO A 836 -13.60 31.37 -2.73
N LEU A 837 -14.19 30.62 -1.80
CA LEU A 837 -13.49 29.63 -0.98
C LEU A 837 -13.28 28.35 -1.79
N VAL A 838 -12.05 27.84 -1.80
CA VAL A 838 -11.76 26.50 -2.34
C VAL A 838 -11.99 25.45 -1.24
N THR A 839 -12.77 24.42 -1.55
CA THR A 839 -12.99 23.29 -0.64
C THR A 839 -12.30 22.06 -1.19
N ILE A 840 -11.47 21.41 -0.36
CA ILE A 840 -10.80 20.16 -0.73
C ILE A 840 -11.29 18.99 0.10
N ASP A 841 -11.42 17.82 -0.53
CA ASP A 841 -11.83 16.59 0.16
C ASP A 841 -10.66 15.96 0.93
N ARG A 842 -10.16 16.69 1.92
CA ARG A 842 -9.01 16.30 2.74
C ARG A 842 -9.25 16.68 4.19
N LEU A 843 -8.82 15.81 5.10
CA LEU A 843 -8.77 16.10 6.54
C LEU A 843 -7.51 16.95 6.82
N LEU A 844 -7.72 18.17 7.30
CA LEU A 844 -6.65 19.16 7.55
C LEU A 844 -6.53 19.49 9.05
N GLY A 845 -7.57 20.02 9.67
CA GLY A 845 -7.64 20.24 11.12
C GLY A 845 -9.02 19.90 11.66
N GLY A 846 -9.13 19.73 12.97
CA GLY A 846 -10.41 19.42 13.60
C GLY A 846 -10.57 20.09 14.95
N TYR A 847 -11.81 20.46 15.21
CA TYR A 847 -12.25 21.11 16.43
C TYR A 847 -12.32 20.10 17.59
N ARG A 848 -11.65 20.37 18.71
CA ARG A 848 -11.66 19.47 19.87
C ARG A 848 -12.77 19.83 20.85
N GLN A 849 -13.65 18.87 21.13
CA GLN A 849 -14.73 18.99 22.12
C GLN A 849 -14.30 18.48 23.49
N HIS A 850 -14.19 19.39 24.47
CA HIS A 850 -13.78 19.06 25.84
C HIS A 850 -14.63 19.70 26.94
N GLY A 851 -15.74 20.33 26.56
CA GLY A 851 -16.77 20.83 27.50
C GLY A 851 -16.46 22.19 28.12
N SER A 852 -15.23 22.68 28.03
CA SER A 852 -14.85 24.05 28.43
C SER A 852 -14.58 24.98 27.24
N ASN A 853 -14.89 24.52 26.02
CA ASN A 853 -14.71 25.31 24.81
C ASN A 853 -15.51 26.62 24.88
N ARG A 854 -14.85 27.76 24.58
CA ARG A 854 -15.50 29.08 24.55
C ARG A 854 -16.67 29.13 23.57
N ALA A 855 -16.58 28.45 22.43
CA ALA A 855 -17.65 28.38 21.43
C ALA A 855 -18.94 27.72 21.96
N ILE A 856 -18.82 26.81 22.95
CA ILE A 856 -19.96 26.16 23.61
C ILE A 856 -20.46 27.06 24.75
N LEU A 857 -19.57 27.51 25.62
CA LEU A 857 -19.93 28.31 26.80
C LEU A 857 -20.51 29.68 26.45
N CYS A 858 -20.04 30.29 25.36
CA CYS A 858 -20.44 31.63 24.92
C CYS A 858 -21.30 31.61 23.64
N ARG A 859 -21.94 30.47 23.33
CA ARG A 859 -22.63 30.26 22.04
C ARG A 859 -23.62 31.35 21.68
N ASP A 860 -24.44 31.81 22.63
CA ASP A 860 -25.45 32.84 22.36
C ASP A 860 -24.81 34.20 22.04
N GLN A 861 -23.70 34.53 22.69
CA GLN A 861 -22.94 35.74 22.39
C GLN A 861 -22.25 35.64 21.03
N TYR A 862 -21.61 34.50 20.74
CA TYR A 862 -21.03 34.23 19.43
C TYR A 862 -22.07 34.38 18.31
N LEU A 863 -23.27 33.81 18.48
CA LEU A 863 -24.34 33.95 17.49
C LEU A 863 -24.80 35.40 17.34
N ARG A 864 -24.85 36.21 18.42
CA ARG A 864 -25.15 37.66 18.30
C ARG A 864 -24.08 38.39 17.48
N GLU A 865 -22.81 38.10 17.73
CA GLU A 865 -21.69 38.68 16.96
C GLU A 865 -21.75 38.28 15.48
N VAL A 866 -22.07 37.01 15.17
CA VAL A 866 -22.34 36.53 13.80
C VAL A 866 -23.43 37.36 13.11
N HIS A 867 -24.59 37.56 13.77
CA HIS A 867 -25.68 38.36 13.21
C HIS A 867 -25.29 39.83 13.01
N GLN A 868 -24.50 40.40 13.90
CA GLN A 868 -23.98 41.76 13.80
C GLN A 868 -23.01 41.90 12.61
N SER A 869 -22.05 40.98 12.46
CA SER A 869 -21.11 40.98 11.32
C SER A 869 -21.86 40.80 9.97
N LEU A 870 -22.87 39.93 9.92
CA LEU A 870 -23.73 39.79 8.74
C LEU A 870 -24.48 41.08 8.41
N THR A 871 -25.07 41.74 9.41
CA THR A 871 -25.77 43.01 9.23
C THR A 871 -24.80 44.08 8.70
N ARG A 872 -23.57 44.12 9.22
CA ARG A 872 -22.50 45.03 8.79
C ARG A 872 -22.06 44.79 7.34
N HIS A 873 -22.06 43.55 6.86
CA HIS A 873 -21.54 43.20 5.52
C HIS A 873 -22.61 42.95 4.46
N ARG A 874 -23.87 42.75 4.84
CA ARG A 874 -25.01 42.51 3.94
C ARG A 874 -25.13 43.54 2.78
N PRO A 875 -24.93 44.86 2.98
CA PRO A 875 -25.05 45.83 1.89
C PRO A 875 -24.10 45.60 0.71
N PHE A 876 -22.95 44.96 0.93
CA PHE A 876 -21.98 44.68 -0.14
C PHE A 876 -22.45 43.54 -1.07
N PHE A 877 -23.13 42.54 -0.52
CA PHE A 877 -23.50 41.32 -1.25
C PHE A 877 -24.96 41.28 -1.68
N CYS A 878 -25.80 42.06 -1.01
CA CYS A 878 -27.18 42.30 -1.37
C CYS A 878 -27.40 43.82 -1.36
N PRO A 879 -26.89 44.55 -2.37
CA PRO A 879 -27.16 45.97 -2.49
C PRO A 879 -28.69 46.13 -2.61
N SER A 880 -29.27 46.95 -1.73
CA SER A 880 -30.67 47.31 -1.81
C SER A 880 -30.97 47.83 -3.21
N LYS A 881 -32.04 47.33 -3.85
CA LYS A 881 -32.64 47.97 -5.02
C LYS A 881 -33.30 49.28 -4.58
N GLU A 882 -32.49 50.27 -4.19
CA GLU A 882 -32.92 51.63 -3.88
C GLU A 882 -31.69 52.56 -3.92
N SER A 883 -31.30 52.92 -5.14
CA SER A 883 -30.96 54.29 -5.60
C SER A 883 -30.66 54.26 -7.09
#